data_AF-A0A9P7KFN7-F1
#
_entry.id   AF-A0A9P7KFN7-F1
#
_cell.length_a   1.000
_cell.length_b   1.000
_cell.length_c   1.000
_cell.angle_alpha   90.00
_cell.angle_beta   90.00
_cell.angle_gamma   90.00
#
_symmetry.space_group_name_H-M   'P 1'
#
loop_
_entity.id
_entity.type
_entity.pdbx_description
1 polymer ?
#
loop_
_entity_poly.entity_id
_entity_poly.type
_entity_poly.pdbx_seq_one_letter_code
_entity_poly.pdbx_strand_id
1 'polypeptide(L)'
;MFHRHGDGVFMDLSLDLRDPDDWKAGPLRTFEYPLNITALATEPISGILAIGTAGGVVYLFGGPGVETRLALPEPVGVRFLQFAPSNFQLVCLDAVNMLNIWDLSNFGRPKLARSARFDPTNSLTLSPCHSHAFLALNSGEIRTYDLLCLLKSPYVIPNMWKSCEDKLSGNGLPFMPPREFLIALETTIHPRDLNRLFVAYGGGIALTDLTERITLRAYQLILPPGAPGGFGYGSRDLLTLRKPEVTAFAIHPAGHFFVVGHADGSIAFWAVDDEENPLLVRTLDDLDVNTVDAERLDEHIFHVKQGDAAPPPEREPIFKLSWSGFPNSQDPRGGETTLAILGGLNTGEAGGLTVIQLPAFNAPEPPASSTSPSPQQPLLHPVMRQAMRDSLDPLDSYFYFSKGPVQDFLLIPRKSPHFGGTYDPVAILLLTEGKGGTRIVEGFQYPPPEFSIAGPTSPAASNPEAKKDALGSLADDLADTLSDLQKSNDPQPLVLPPTLSNGSSGLSEGQLLKLDKETYETLLQGKIGDDLLLPLKGGQAWSDETRANDLKVAKYQPQRILITHYRDLTIQFSDVSAQLLIGLQPTPIQDDFPNTLPDLTVDLKPSLIDAAVVRRTSSTLVDHARIHSVHFANEALETTVVLESGEVMAYRLSGPRMISSYRDSPDEELLLLGHVPSTRGFSPHFMLAPGKGPSEACTVSDIGLVAVAYPNTLYIVSMRGPQVVFRQCYDKRSSRLMSRTDYDPVTSLLWTISEISKDPEQRVRLIAARASGQYQVYTLVQTDSSTQPWTCKGSLSAEGGPTHTLPRGAFVIDSKTGVSVNANRSRLAQAGSDYDFARQKKPPVLVLVGTKGARCFASINGERIGRVEWGSKAGAIQGVQIVDRLGSHALVVTTSRHDALVYSLPQLEYIATVKLPLVSSSSVTLDETGGFIAWTHHPSSGTIHQATYGTLFDIRRVYDEPDIDFLITKPVVPAAPQPVSAGPASMLQLGSWLPFNQSTSGAKIDELLGGPNRPIPQPERQQRNFFGGADIASGASGVAATAAATQTNIYNRISSALNERGQVLSDLEQRFNALEEGSKNMVAQAKRLATQQTAKSWFGL
;
A
#
# COMPACT_ATOMS: atom_id res chain seq x y z
N MET A 1 0.93 -45.62 -50.45
CA MET A 1 -0.09 -46.51 -49.87
C MET A 1 0.45 -46.97 -48.53
N PHE A 2 0.31 -46.14 -47.49
CA PHE A 2 0.70 -46.46 -46.12
C PHE A 2 -0.58 -46.69 -45.33
N HIS A 3 -0.78 -47.91 -44.82
CA HIS A 3 -1.95 -48.24 -44.01
C HIS A 3 -2.00 -47.36 -42.75
N ARG A 4 -3.07 -46.59 -42.61
CA ARG A 4 -3.51 -46.03 -41.32
C ARG A 4 -3.88 -47.22 -40.41
N HIS A 5 -3.07 -47.49 -39.40
CA HIS A 5 -3.34 -48.46 -38.33
C HIS A 5 -3.41 -47.79 -36.94
N GLY A 6 -3.83 -46.52 -36.86
CA GLY A 6 -3.80 -45.74 -35.62
C GLY A 6 -5.15 -45.44 -34.94
N ASP A 7 -6.28 -45.49 -35.65
CA ASP A 7 -7.54 -44.87 -35.20
C ASP A 7 -8.28 -45.60 -34.03
N GLY A 8 -7.65 -46.57 -33.34
CA GLY A 8 -8.35 -47.44 -32.38
C GLY A 8 -7.84 -47.49 -30.94
N VAL A 9 -6.64 -47.00 -30.62
CA VAL A 9 -6.01 -47.29 -29.31
C VAL A 9 -6.20 -46.16 -28.29
N PHE A 10 -6.02 -44.90 -28.69
CA PHE A 10 -6.10 -43.72 -27.83
C PHE A 10 -7.30 -42.85 -28.20
N MET A 11 -8.09 -42.44 -27.21
CA MET A 11 -9.26 -41.58 -27.40
C MET A 11 -8.81 -40.15 -27.67
N ASP A 12 -9.54 -39.41 -28.50
CA ASP A 12 -9.35 -37.97 -28.61
C ASP A 12 -9.84 -37.30 -27.33
N LEU A 13 -8.93 -36.59 -26.65
CA LEU A 13 -9.19 -35.92 -25.38
C LEU A 13 -9.74 -34.51 -25.58
N SER A 14 -9.81 -34.01 -26.81
CA SER A 14 -10.16 -32.61 -27.12
C SER A 14 -11.55 -32.43 -27.71
N LEU A 15 -12.45 -33.41 -27.55
CA LEU A 15 -13.75 -33.45 -28.25
C LEU A 15 -14.59 -32.18 -28.04
N ASP A 16 -14.71 -31.68 -26.81
CA ASP A 16 -15.49 -30.47 -26.49
C ASP A 16 -14.70 -29.17 -26.72
N LEU A 17 -13.47 -29.26 -27.23
CA LEU A 17 -12.59 -28.12 -27.50
C LEU A 17 -12.26 -27.98 -29.00
N ARG A 18 -12.85 -28.83 -29.87
CA ARG A 18 -12.61 -28.83 -31.31
C ARG A 18 -13.30 -27.68 -32.04
N ASP A 19 -14.35 -27.10 -31.48
CA ASP A 19 -15.04 -25.96 -32.10
C ASP A 19 -14.19 -24.69 -31.92
N PRO A 20 -13.72 -24.04 -33.01
CA PRO A 20 -12.97 -22.80 -32.90
C PRO A 20 -13.75 -21.67 -32.21
N ASP A 21 -15.08 -21.69 -32.25
CA ASP A 21 -15.92 -20.65 -31.65
C ASP A 21 -15.95 -20.71 -30.11
N ASP A 22 -15.55 -21.83 -29.52
CA ASP A 22 -15.41 -21.98 -28.06
C ASP A 22 -14.22 -21.20 -27.49
N TRP A 23 -13.25 -20.85 -28.35
CA TRP A 23 -12.01 -20.17 -27.99
C TRP A 23 -12.15 -18.65 -28.16
N LYS A 24 -12.64 -18.00 -27.11
CA LYS A 24 -12.82 -16.54 -27.07
C LYS A 24 -11.83 -15.94 -26.09
N ALA A 25 -10.65 -15.54 -26.58
CA ALA A 25 -9.68 -14.85 -25.74
C ALA A 25 -10.11 -13.41 -25.46
N GLY A 26 -10.05 -13.00 -24.20
CA GLY A 26 -10.40 -11.65 -23.77
C GLY A 26 -9.61 -11.21 -22.53
N PRO A 27 -9.30 -9.90 -22.39
CA PRO A 27 -8.76 -9.35 -21.15
C PRO A 27 -9.87 -9.29 -20.10
N LEU A 28 -9.55 -9.71 -18.87
CA LEU A 28 -10.46 -9.68 -17.74
C LEU A 28 -10.27 -8.42 -16.91
N ARG A 29 -9.03 -8.16 -16.47
CA ARG A 29 -8.66 -6.95 -15.72
C ARG A 29 -7.22 -6.58 -16.00
N THR A 30 -6.93 -5.29 -16.00
CA THR A 30 -5.58 -4.75 -16.12
C THR A 30 -5.18 -4.16 -14.78
N PHE A 31 -4.05 -4.62 -14.25
CA PHE A 31 -3.39 -4.04 -13.08
C PHE A 31 -2.33 -3.06 -13.56
N GLU A 32 -2.44 -1.81 -13.14
CA GLU A 32 -1.45 -0.77 -13.40
C GLU A 32 -0.59 -0.57 -12.16
N TYR A 33 0.71 -0.36 -12.35
CA TYR A 33 1.63 -0.05 -11.28
C TYR A 33 2.30 1.29 -11.63
N PRO A 34 1.76 2.44 -11.18
CA PRO A 34 2.28 3.74 -11.56
C PRO A 34 3.74 3.90 -11.10
N LEU A 35 4.62 4.11 -12.07
CA LEU A 35 6.06 4.36 -11.86
C LEU A 35 6.44 5.82 -12.07
N ASN A 36 5.48 6.73 -12.07
CA ASN A 36 5.66 8.16 -12.34
C ASN A 36 4.83 9.01 -11.39
N ILE A 37 4.75 8.60 -10.12
CA ILE A 37 3.99 9.31 -9.09
C ILE A 37 4.61 10.69 -8.83
N THR A 38 3.77 11.70 -8.65
CA THR A 38 4.19 13.10 -8.46
C THR A 38 3.53 13.81 -7.29
N ALA A 39 2.38 13.34 -6.80
CA ALA A 39 1.66 13.98 -5.70
C ALA A 39 0.90 12.94 -4.86
N LEU A 40 0.79 13.20 -3.56
CA LEU A 40 0.08 12.37 -2.59
C LEU A 40 -0.90 13.24 -1.79
N ALA A 41 -2.08 12.71 -1.45
CA ALA A 41 -3.03 13.38 -0.56
C ALA A 41 -3.83 12.36 0.24
N THR A 42 -4.26 12.73 1.45
CA THR A 42 -5.12 11.87 2.27
C THR A 42 -6.29 12.66 2.86
N GLU A 43 -7.45 12.01 2.97
CA GLU A 43 -8.58 12.46 3.79
C GLU A 43 -8.64 11.54 5.02
N PRO A 44 -8.21 12.03 6.20
CA PRO A 44 -7.97 11.17 7.35
C PRO A 44 -9.23 10.78 8.14
N ILE A 45 -10.37 11.45 7.95
CA ILE A 45 -11.59 11.13 8.72
C ILE A 45 -12.27 9.89 8.14
N SER A 46 -12.45 9.87 6.83
CA SER A 46 -12.99 8.78 6.04
C SER A 46 -11.94 7.70 5.78
N GLY A 47 -10.65 8.06 5.72
CA GLY A 47 -9.56 7.15 5.37
C GLY A 47 -9.51 6.89 3.87
N ILE A 48 -9.34 7.97 3.09
CA ILE A 48 -9.19 7.92 1.62
C ILE A 48 -7.79 8.42 1.26
N LEU A 49 -7.09 7.70 0.39
CA LEU A 49 -5.78 8.09 -0.15
C LEU A 49 -5.91 8.43 -1.65
N ALA A 50 -5.26 9.50 -2.07
CA ALA A 50 -5.18 9.90 -3.47
C ALA A 50 -3.73 10.03 -3.93
N ILE A 51 -3.44 9.58 -5.16
CA ILE A 51 -2.10 9.61 -5.74
C ILE A 51 -2.18 10.14 -7.17
N GLY A 52 -1.43 11.20 -7.44
CA GLY A 52 -1.30 11.80 -8.76
C GLY A 52 -0.06 11.33 -9.50
N THR A 53 -0.15 11.25 -10.82
CA THR A 53 0.95 10.84 -11.71
C THR A 53 1.37 11.95 -12.67
N ALA A 54 2.59 11.85 -13.19
CA ALA A 54 3.11 12.72 -14.25
C ALA A 54 2.34 12.60 -15.58
N GLY A 55 1.57 11.53 -15.77
CA GLY A 55 0.71 11.30 -16.95
C GLY A 55 -0.70 11.90 -16.85
N GLY A 56 -1.01 12.59 -15.75
CA GLY A 56 -2.32 13.21 -15.55
C GLY A 56 -3.42 12.25 -15.10
N VAL A 57 -3.05 11.19 -14.40
CA VAL A 57 -3.97 10.24 -13.78
C VAL A 57 -3.88 10.38 -12.27
N VAL A 58 -5.04 10.41 -11.60
CA VAL A 58 -5.18 10.36 -10.15
C VAL A 58 -5.84 9.03 -9.75
N TYR A 59 -5.18 8.26 -8.91
CA TYR A 59 -5.73 7.04 -8.30
C TYR A 59 -6.30 7.37 -6.92
N LEU A 60 -7.48 6.85 -6.61
CA LEU A 60 -8.13 6.95 -5.32
C LEU A 60 -8.25 5.56 -4.69
N PHE A 61 -7.89 5.45 -3.42
CA PHE A 61 -7.94 4.24 -2.61
C PHE A 61 -8.74 4.50 -1.33
N GLY A 62 -9.55 3.52 -0.92
CA GLY A 62 -10.40 3.60 0.26
C GLY A 62 -10.47 2.28 1.01
N GLY A 63 -11.65 1.93 1.51
CA GLY A 63 -11.90 0.62 2.10
C GLY A 63 -11.81 -0.52 1.09
N PRO A 64 -12.11 -1.76 1.50
CA PRO A 64 -11.95 -2.93 0.64
C PRO A 64 -12.70 -2.82 -0.70
N GLY A 65 -11.99 -3.07 -1.80
CA GLY A 65 -12.48 -2.97 -3.17
C GLY A 65 -12.68 -1.54 -3.69
N VAL A 66 -12.45 -0.52 -2.84
CA VAL A 66 -12.58 0.89 -3.22
C VAL A 66 -11.29 1.37 -3.87
N GLU A 67 -11.24 1.21 -5.20
CA GLU A 67 -10.17 1.72 -6.05
C GLU A 67 -10.77 2.35 -7.30
N THR A 68 -10.39 3.60 -7.61
CA THR A 68 -10.81 4.24 -8.86
C THR A 68 -9.77 5.16 -9.46
N ARG A 69 -9.85 5.29 -10.79
CA ARG A 69 -8.94 6.06 -11.62
C ARG A 69 -9.64 7.28 -12.21
N LEU A 70 -9.12 8.47 -11.93
CA LEU A 70 -9.58 9.75 -12.45
C LEU A 70 -8.55 10.30 -13.44
N ALA A 71 -8.92 10.42 -14.70
CA ALA A 71 -8.07 11.05 -15.71
C ALA A 71 -8.34 12.57 -15.76
N LEU A 72 -7.27 13.36 -15.85
CA LEU A 72 -7.36 14.78 -16.17
C LEU A 72 -7.89 14.98 -17.61
N PRO A 73 -8.52 16.14 -17.90
CA PRO A 73 -8.96 16.47 -19.25
C PRO A 73 -7.83 16.46 -20.28
N GLU A 74 -6.64 16.90 -19.88
CA GLU A 74 -5.40 16.81 -20.65
C GLU A 74 -4.41 15.91 -19.89
N PRO A 75 -3.62 15.06 -20.57
CA PRO A 75 -2.67 14.13 -19.95
C PRO A 75 -1.40 14.86 -19.48
N VAL A 76 -1.58 15.82 -18.57
CA VAL A 76 -0.54 16.67 -17.99
C VAL A 76 -0.30 16.25 -16.54
N GLY A 77 0.95 16.30 -16.08
CA GLY A 77 1.30 15.85 -14.75
C GLY A 77 0.56 16.56 -13.61
N VAL A 78 0.16 15.79 -12.60
CA VAL A 78 -0.42 16.30 -11.36
C VAL A 78 0.68 16.97 -10.52
N ARG A 79 0.50 18.23 -10.10
CA ARG A 79 1.49 18.96 -9.30
C ARG A 79 1.09 19.07 -7.84
N PHE A 80 -0.15 19.48 -7.55
CA PHE A 80 -0.70 19.54 -6.19
C PHE A 80 -1.99 18.75 -6.12
N LEU A 81 -2.19 18.04 -5.02
CA LEU A 81 -3.37 17.22 -4.77
C LEU A 81 -3.77 17.38 -3.31
N GLN A 82 -5.01 17.78 -3.04
CA GLN A 82 -5.54 17.92 -1.67
C GLN A 82 -7.04 17.61 -1.65
N PHE A 83 -7.51 17.07 -0.53
CA PHE A 83 -8.94 16.93 -0.26
C PHE A 83 -9.49 18.20 0.39
N ALA A 84 -10.73 18.54 0.08
CA ALA A 84 -11.52 19.56 0.76
C ALA A 84 -12.61 18.88 1.59
N PRO A 85 -12.35 18.53 2.88
CA PRO A 85 -13.29 17.76 3.70
C PRO A 85 -14.64 18.45 3.89
N SER A 86 -14.65 19.78 4.00
CA SER A 86 -15.85 20.61 4.16
C SER A 86 -16.85 20.45 3.00
N ASN A 87 -16.33 20.32 1.78
CA ASN A 87 -17.11 20.19 0.55
C ASN A 87 -17.21 18.75 0.03
N PHE A 88 -16.44 17.82 0.61
CA PHE A 88 -16.24 16.46 0.15
C PHE A 88 -15.81 16.37 -1.33
N GLN A 89 -14.78 17.15 -1.66
CA GLN A 89 -14.23 17.27 -3.01
C GLN A 89 -12.75 16.92 -3.03
N LEU A 90 -12.28 16.44 -4.17
CA LEU A 90 -10.86 16.30 -4.48
C LEU A 90 -10.42 17.46 -5.37
N VAL A 91 -9.34 18.14 -4.99
CA VAL A 91 -8.82 19.30 -5.71
C VAL A 91 -7.41 18.98 -6.20
N CYS A 92 -7.19 19.15 -7.50
CA CYS A 92 -5.91 18.94 -8.16
C CYS A 92 -5.48 20.22 -8.89
N LEU A 93 -4.23 20.63 -8.74
CA LEU A 93 -3.61 21.60 -9.64
C LEU A 93 -2.57 20.86 -10.50
N ASP A 94 -2.74 20.92 -11.81
CA ASP A 94 -1.82 20.28 -12.76
C ASP A 94 -0.58 21.14 -13.06
N ALA A 95 0.36 20.59 -13.84
CA ALA A 95 1.61 21.26 -14.21
C ALA A 95 1.42 22.48 -15.14
N VAL A 96 0.23 22.67 -15.74
CA VAL A 96 -0.11 23.86 -16.54
C VAL A 96 -0.93 24.89 -15.77
N ASN A 97 -1.04 24.73 -14.44
CA ASN A 97 -1.79 25.59 -13.51
C ASN A 97 -3.30 25.59 -13.77
N MET A 98 -3.86 24.45 -14.15
CA MET A 98 -5.30 24.21 -14.17
C MET A 98 -5.75 23.52 -12.89
N LEU A 99 -6.68 24.17 -12.20
CA LEU A 99 -7.34 23.66 -11.01
C LEU A 99 -8.52 22.78 -11.43
N ASN A 100 -8.45 21.48 -11.16
CA ASN A 100 -9.46 20.48 -11.48
C ASN A 100 -10.12 19.98 -10.18
N ILE A 101 -11.45 19.94 -10.16
CA ILE A 101 -12.24 19.61 -8.96
C ILE A 101 -13.16 18.44 -9.26
N TRP A 102 -13.08 17.37 -8.48
CA TRP A 102 -14.01 16.24 -8.54
C TRP A 102 -14.90 16.23 -7.31
N ASP A 103 -16.17 15.93 -7.52
CA ASP A 103 -17.14 15.73 -6.45
C ASP A 103 -17.23 14.24 -6.10
N LEU A 104 -16.91 13.91 -4.84
CA LEU A 104 -16.94 12.56 -4.29
C LEU A 104 -18.35 12.16 -3.82
N SER A 105 -19.33 13.07 -3.93
CA SER A 105 -20.71 12.81 -3.51
C SER A 105 -21.52 11.95 -4.49
N ASN A 106 -20.99 11.64 -5.67
CA ASN A 106 -21.71 10.87 -6.68
C ASN A 106 -21.48 9.37 -6.49
N PHE A 107 -22.55 8.58 -6.62
CA PHE A 107 -22.44 7.12 -6.71
C PHE A 107 -21.74 6.70 -8.01
N GLY A 108 -20.86 5.71 -7.93
CA GLY A 108 -20.02 5.25 -9.02
C GLY A 108 -18.69 6.02 -9.08
N ARG A 109 -18.17 6.22 -10.29
CA ARG A 109 -16.90 6.96 -10.48
C ARG A 109 -17.10 8.46 -10.24
N PRO A 110 -16.26 9.12 -9.42
CA PRO A 110 -16.32 10.57 -9.21
C PRO A 110 -16.26 11.36 -10.53
N LYS A 111 -17.15 12.34 -10.66
CA LYS A 111 -17.25 13.18 -11.87
C LYS A 111 -16.49 14.49 -11.68
N LEU A 112 -15.84 14.95 -12.73
CA LEU A 112 -15.19 16.27 -12.76
C LEU A 112 -16.26 17.36 -12.72
N ALA A 113 -16.27 18.16 -11.66
CA ALA A 113 -17.23 19.24 -11.44
C ALA A 113 -16.84 20.51 -12.21
N ARG A 114 -15.57 20.92 -12.15
CA ARG A 114 -15.09 22.17 -12.76
C ARG A 114 -13.56 22.14 -12.98
N SER A 115 -13.13 22.87 -14.00
CA SER A 115 -11.73 23.22 -14.22
C SER A 115 -11.56 24.75 -14.34
N ALA A 116 -10.51 25.30 -13.73
CA ALA A 116 -10.21 26.73 -13.77
C ALA A 116 -8.71 27.00 -13.91
N ARG A 117 -8.31 27.81 -14.90
CA ARG A 117 -6.89 28.14 -15.14
C ARG A 117 -6.42 29.32 -14.29
N PHE A 118 -5.20 29.22 -13.76
CA PHE A 118 -4.49 30.28 -13.05
C PHE A 118 -3.16 30.62 -13.72
N ASP A 119 -2.54 31.71 -13.26
CA ASP A 119 -1.15 32.04 -13.56
C ASP A 119 -0.21 31.04 -12.85
N PRO A 120 1.10 31.05 -13.13
CA PRO A 120 2.04 30.14 -12.48
C PRO A 120 1.91 30.17 -10.95
N THR A 121 1.53 29.03 -10.37
CA THR A 121 1.22 28.87 -8.94
C THR A 121 2.28 28.00 -8.28
N ASN A 122 2.74 28.38 -7.09
CA ASN A 122 3.76 27.69 -6.31
C ASN A 122 3.21 26.89 -5.14
N SER A 123 2.04 27.25 -4.60
CA SER A 123 1.34 26.46 -3.58
C SER A 123 -0.17 26.48 -3.73
N LEU A 124 -0.81 25.43 -3.21
CA LEU A 124 -2.24 25.31 -3.02
C LEU A 124 -2.51 25.01 -1.54
N THR A 125 -3.34 25.81 -0.89
CA THR A 125 -3.68 25.64 0.53
C THR A 125 -5.18 25.59 0.72
N LEU A 126 -5.66 24.50 1.31
CA LEU A 126 -7.06 24.30 1.68
C LEU A 126 -7.24 24.33 3.20
N SER A 127 -8.49 24.50 3.63
CA SER A 127 -8.87 24.42 5.05
C SER A 127 -9.98 23.39 5.23
N PRO A 128 -9.94 22.58 6.31
CA PRO A 128 -11.08 21.76 6.67
C PRO A 128 -12.26 22.59 7.19
N CYS A 129 -12.04 23.86 7.57
CA CYS A 129 -13.02 24.69 8.27
C CYS A 129 -13.81 25.64 7.37
N HIS A 130 -13.33 25.94 6.15
CA HIS A 130 -13.97 26.86 5.21
C HIS A 130 -13.85 26.33 3.78
N SER A 131 -14.53 26.96 2.82
CA SER A 131 -14.70 26.44 1.45
C SER A 131 -13.88 27.18 0.38
N HIS A 132 -12.99 28.10 0.78
CA HIS A 132 -12.04 28.75 -0.13
C HIS A 132 -10.67 28.07 -0.17
N ALA A 133 -10.08 28.01 -1.36
CA ALA A 133 -8.70 27.64 -1.62
C ALA A 133 -7.82 28.90 -1.77
N PHE A 134 -6.60 28.87 -1.24
CA PHE A 134 -5.57 29.88 -1.48
C PHE A 134 -4.55 29.35 -2.49
N LEU A 135 -4.22 30.16 -3.51
CA LEU A 135 -3.24 29.84 -4.53
C LEU A 135 -2.14 30.91 -4.50
N ALA A 136 -0.93 30.54 -4.08
CA ALA A 136 0.22 31.44 -4.09
C ALA A 136 0.82 31.50 -5.50
N LEU A 137 0.77 32.66 -6.13
CA LEU A 137 1.30 32.85 -7.47
C LEU A 137 2.79 33.19 -7.44
N ASN A 138 3.50 32.89 -8.52
CA ASN A 138 4.91 33.24 -8.71
C ASN A 138 5.15 34.77 -8.72
N SER A 139 4.11 35.58 -8.92
CA SER A 139 4.16 37.04 -8.77
C SER A 139 4.25 37.51 -7.30
N GLY A 140 4.02 36.60 -6.36
CA GLY A 140 3.87 36.88 -4.94
C GLY A 140 2.45 37.30 -4.53
N GLU A 141 1.49 37.36 -5.46
CA GLU A 141 0.07 37.54 -5.13
C GLU A 141 -0.56 36.23 -4.67
N ILE A 142 -1.51 36.29 -3.72
CA ILE A 142 -2.34 35.14 -3.35
C ILE A 142 -3.75 35.33 -3.91
N ARG A 143 -4.15 34.39 -4.77
CA ARG A 143 -5.52 34.33 -5.33
C ARG A 143 -6.37 33.35 -4.54
N THR A 144 -7.66 33.63 -4.44
CA THR A 144 -8.61 32.73 -3.78
C THR A 144 -9.61 32.15 -4.77
N TYR A 145 -10.05 30.92 -4.49
CA TYR A 145 -11.07 30.23 -5.28
C TYR A 145 -12.12 29.63 -4.36
N ASP A 146 -13.38 29.85 -4.66
CA ASP A 146 -14.51 29.33 -3.90
C ASP A 146 -14.88 27.93 -4.39
N LEU A 147 -14.61 26.90 -3.59
CA LEU A 147 -14.87 25.50 -3.92
C LEU A 147 -16.36 25.14 -3.81
N LEU A 148 -17.12 25.87 -3.00
CA LEU A 148 -18.57 25.67 -2.89
C LEU A 148 -19.29 26.22 -4.12
N CYS A 149 -18.95 27.45 -4.52
CA CYS A 149 -19.59 28.12 -5.65
C CYS A 149 -18.91 27.85 -7.00
N LEU A 150 -17.75 27.17 -6.99
CA LEU A 150 -16.94 26.82 -8.16
C LEU A 150 -16.58 28.03 -9.03
N LEU A 151 -16.10 29.10 -8.38
CA LEU A 151 -15.74 30.37 -9.02
C LEU A 151 -14.54 31.05 -8.38
N LYS A 152 -13.82 31.86 -9.15
CA LYS A 152 -12.71 32.70 -8.64
C LYS A 152 -13.28 33.76 -7.71
N SER A 153 -12.75 33.83 -6.49
CA SER A 153 -13.19 34.82 -5.52
C SER A 153 -12.62 36.21 -5.87
N PRO A 154 -13.34 37.29 -5.52
CA PRO A 154 -12.86 38.66 -5.72
C PRO A 154 -11.75 39.06 -4.73
N TYR A 155 -11.52 38.28 -3.68
CA TYR A 155 -10.52 38.57 -2.65
C TYR A 155 -9.12 38.23 -3.17
N VAL A 156 -8.21 39.19 -3.15
CA VAL A 156 -6.81 39.01 -3.60
C VAL A 156 -5.89 39.61 -2.56
N ILE A 157 -4.87 38.86 -2.14
CA ILE A 157 -3.81 39.37 -1.27
C ILE A 157 -2.67 39.82 -2.19
N PRO A 158 -2.28 41.11 -2.17
CA PRO A 158 -1.16 41.58 -2.97
C PRO A 158 0.17 41.02 -2.44
N ASN A 159 1.27 41.26 -3.16
CA ASN A 159 2.60 40.88 -2.68
C ASN A 159 2.94 41.68 -1.41
N MET A 160 2.80 41.01 -0.26
CA MET A 160 2.97 41.62 1.05
C MET A 160 4.45 41.87 1.37
N TRP A 161 5.34 40.99 0.91
CA TRP A 161 6.78 41.15 1.12
C TRP A 161 7.30 42.41 0.43
N LYS A 162 6.92 42.60 -0.83
CA LYS A 162 7.22 43.84 -1.57
C LYS A 162 6.72 45.07 -0.83
N SER A 163 5.49 45.02 -0.31
CA SER A 163 4.90 46.13 0.44
C SER A 163 5.65 46.44 1.75
N CYS A 164 6.24 45.43 2.40
CA CYS A 164 7.10 45.59 3.57
C CYS A 164 8.44 46.23 3.19
N GLU A 165 9.09 45.73 2.13
CA GLU A 165 10.37 46.27 1.65
C GLU A 165 10.26 47.70 1.13
N ASP A 166 9.17 48.04 0.43
CA ASP A 166 8.91 49.40 -0.05
C ASP A 166 8.76 50.38 1.12
N LYS A 167 8.12 49.96 2.23
CA LYS A 167 8.01 50.77 3.46
C LYS A 167 9.37 50.98 4.13
N LEU A 168 10.21 49.94 4.19
CA LEU A 168 11.56 50.03 4.74
C LEU A 168 12.48 50.89 3.89
N SER A 169 12.39 50.78 2.56
CA SER A 169 13.19 51.55 1.59
C SER A 169 12.80 53.03 1.55
N GLY A 170 11.51 53.34 1.76
CA GLY A 170 10.99 54.71 1.91
C GLY A 170 11.62 55.52 3.05
N ASN A 171 12.28 54.85 4.00
CA ASN A 171 13.01 55.47 5.11
C ASN A 171 14.49 55.78 4.79
N GLY A 172 14.93 55.67 3.53
CA GLY A 172 16.18 56.30 3.08
C GLY A 172 17.29 55.38 2.54
N LEU A 173 17.02 54.11 2.24
CA LEU A 173 17.94 53.25 1.49
C LEU A 173 17.34 52.84 0.13
N PRO A 174 17.98 53.16 -1.00
CA PRO A 174 17.59 52.61 -2.30
C PRO A 174 18.05 51.15 -2.37
N PHE A 175 17.19 50.22 -1.96
CA PHE A 175 17.42 48.79 -2.14
C PHE A 175 16.29 48.21 -3.00
N MET A 176 16.65 47.54 -4.09
CA MET A 176 15.70 46.73 -4.85
C MET A 176 15.93 45.27 -4.43
N PRO A 177 14.94 44.59 -3.83
CA PRO A 177 15.10 43.19 -3.47
C PRO A 177 15.47 42.33 -4.67
N PRO A 178 16.27 41.27 -4.47
CA PRO A 178 16.39 40.20 -5.44
C PRO A 178 15.01 39.69 -5.85
N ARG A 179 14.83 39.33 -7.13
CA ARG A 179 13.52 38.89 -7.63
C ARG A 179 13.04 37.62 -6.92
N GLU A 180 13.96 36.73 -6.56
CA GLU A 180 13.67 35.50 -5.82
C GLU A 180 12.98 35.79 -4.48
N PHE A 181 13.29 36.92 -3.84
CA PHE A 181 12.74 37.27 -2.54
C PHE A 181 11.26 37.65 -2.59
N LEU A 182 10.78 38.04 -3.78
CA LEU A 182 9.40 38.47 -4.00
C LEU A 182 8.46 37.30 -4.35
N ILE A 183 9.01 36.12 -4.63
CA ILE A 183 8.23 34.95 -5.03
C ILE A 183 7.53 34.38 -3.80
N ALA A 184 6.21 34.23 -3.84
CA ALA A 184 5.48 33.48 -2.83
C ALA A 184 5.69 31.97 -3.08
N LEU A 185 6.15 31.27 -2.06
CA LEU A 185 6.49 29.86 -2.11
C LEU A 185 5.35 29.01 -1.56
N GLU A 186 4.87 29.34 -0.35
CA GLU A 186 3.84 28.59 0.36
C GLU A 186 2.94 29.51 1.20
N THR A 187 1.71 29.06 1.43
CA THR A 187 0.76 29.68 2.37
C THR A 187 0.30 28.68 3.41
N THR A 188 0.25 29.09 4.67
CA THR A 188 -0.17 28.22 5.79
C THR A 188 -1.14 28.97 6.70
N ILE A 189 -2.33 28.41 6.90
CA ILE A 189 -3.34 28.96 7.81
C ILE A 189 -2.89 28.71 9.24
N HIS A 190 -3.02 29.70 10.12
CA HIS A 190 -2.66 29.53 11.53
C HIS A 190 -3.54 28.42 12.17
N PRO A 191 -2.95 27.43 12.86
CA PRO A 191 -3.64 26.19 13.24
C PRO A 191 -4.82 26.39 14.20
N ARG A 192 -4.89 27.54 14.87
CA ARG A 192 -5.89 27.87 15.89
C ARG A 192 -6.61 29.21 15.66
N ASP A 193 -6.27 29.94 14.60
CA ASP A 193 -6.86 31.25 14.30
C ASP A 193 -7.05 31.39 12.79
N LEU A 194 -8.27 31.16 12.32
CA LEU A 194 -8.60 31.16 10.89
C LEU A 194 -8.46 32.55 10.25
N ASN A 195 -8.36 33.64 11.01
CA ASN A 195 -8.17 34.98 10.47
C ASN A 195 -6.71 35.30 10.12
N ARG A 196 -5.77 34.46 10.56
CA ARG A 196 -4.33 34.66 10.35
C ARG A 196 -3.78 33.69 9.30
N LEU A 197 -3.04 34.24 8.34
CA LEU A 197 -2.40 33.50 7.27
C LEU A 197 -0.90 33.82 7.23
N PHE A 198 -0.06 32.80 7.29
CA PHE A 198 1.37 32.92 6.99
C PHE A 198 1.58 32.80 5.49
N VAL A 199 2.41 33.67 4.94
CA VAL A 199 2.87 33.61 3.56
C VAL A 199 4.38 33.56 3.57
N ALA A 200 4.94 32.44 3.11
CA ALA A 200 6.38 32.27 2.93
C ALA A 200 6.78 32.83 1.57
N TYR A 201 7.65 33.84 1.58
CA TYR A 201 8.31 34.37 0.38
C TYR A 201 9.78 33.96 0.41
N GLY A 202 10.46 33.96 -0.74
CA GLY A 202 11.89 33.66 -0.79
C GLY A 202 12.74 34.52 0.16
N GLY A 203 12.32 35.76 0.44
CA GLY A 203 13.04 36.69 1.32
C GLY A 203 12.74 36.55 2.82
N GLY A 204 11.65 35.87 3.19
CA GLY A 204 11.18 35.78 4.58
C GLY A 204 9.69 35.44 4.70
N ILE A 205 9.19 35.41 5.94
CA ILE A 205 7.79 35.05 6.25
C ILE A 205 6.99 36.30 6.56
N ALA A 206 5.78 36.45 6.00
CA ALA A 206 4.84 37.50 6.36
C ALA A 206 3.59 36.91 7.04
N LEU A 207 3.26 37.42 8.23
CA LEU A 207 2.00 37.09 8.91
C LEU A 207 0.94 38.13 8.55
N THR A 208 -0.18 37.69 7.98
CA THR A 208 -1.23 38.57 7.45
C THR A 208 -2.56 38.36 8.19
N ASP A 209 -3.27 39.47 8.46
CA ASP A 209 -4.66 39.45 8.91
C ASP A 209 -5.61 39.52 7.71
N LEU A 210 -6.51 38.54 7.58
CA LEU A 210 -7.43 38.46 6.45
C LEU A 210 -8.54 39.53 6.52
N THR A 211 -9.02 39.86 7.71
CA THR A 211 -10.10 40.83 7.88
C THR A 211 -9.61 42.24 7.58
N GLU A 212 -8.45 42.60 8.13
CA GLU A 212 -7.87 43.94 7.98
C GLU A 212 -7.04 44.10 6.70
N ARG A 213 -6.62 42.99 6.08
CA ARG A 213 -5.76 42.95 4.89
C ARG A 213 -4.41 43.64 5.08
N ILE A 214 -3.84 43.51 6.26
CA ILE A 214 -2.53 44.08 6.62
C ILE A 214 -1.52 43.00 6.98
N THR A 215 -0.24 43.28 6.76
CA THR A 215 0.87 42.51 7.35
C THR A 215 1.01 42.90 8.81
N LEU A 216 0.83 41.93 9.70
CA LEU A 216 1.04 42.10 11.14
C LEU A 216 2.53 42.11 11.48
N ARG A 217 3.30 41.16 10.92
CA ARG A 217 4.72 40.93 11.21
C ARG A 217 5.47 40.37 10.01
N ALA A 218 6.77 40.62 9.94
CA ALA A 218 7.65 40.10 8.89
C ALA A 218 8.97 39.54 9.48
N TYR A 219 9.27 38.27 9.20
CA TYR A 219 10.41 37.55 9.77
C TYR A 219 11.46 37.32 8.69
N GLN A 220 12.70 37.75 8.94
CA GLN A 220 13.83 37.56 8.03
C GLN A 220 15.05 37.06 8.80
N LEU A 221 15.62 35.93 8.36
CA LEU A 221 16.89 35.46 8.88
C LEU A 221 18.03 36.30 8.30
N ILE A 222 18.83 36.89 9.19
CA ILE A 222 20.03 37.65 8.84
C ILE A 222 21.21 37.01 9.54
N LEU A 223 22.18 36.52 8.76
CA LEU A 223 23.43 35.99 9.28
C LEU A 223 24.47 37.12 9.29
N PRO A 224 24.98 37.52 10.47
CA PRO A 224 26.02 38.54 10.55
C PRO A 224 27.36 38.02 10.00
N PRO A 225 28.26 38.94 9.59
CA PRO A 225 29.63 38.57 9.24
C PRO A 225 30.32 37.75 10.34
N GLY A 226 30.89 36.60 9.97
CA GLY A 226 31.59 35.69 10.87
C GLY A 226 30.73 34.57 11.45
N ALA A 227 29.40 34.62 11.34
CA ALA A 227 28.55 33.50 11.75
C ALA A 227 28.71 32.34 10.76
N PRO A 228 28.65 31.06 11.16
CA PRO A 228 28.85 29.95 10.21
C PRO A 228 27.71 29.83 9.19
N GLY A 229 26.44 29.94 9.63
CA GLY A 229 25.28 29.60 8.79
C GLY A 229 25.23 28.10 8.45
N GLY A 230 24.38 27.72 7.48
CA GLY A 230 24.20 26.31 7.11
C GLY A 230 25.42 25.65 6.45
N PHE A 231 26.25 26.44 5.75
CA PHE A 231 27.50 26.00 5.11
C PHE A 231 28.73 26.01 6.03
N GLY A 232 28.56 26.34 7.31
CA GLY A 232 29.67 26.32 8.27
C GLY A 232 30.74 27.39 8.03
N TYR A 233 31.83 27.30 8.80
CA TYR A 233 32.95 28.25 8.73
C TYR A 233 33.72 28.23 7.40
N GLY A 234 33.62 27.16 6.61
CA GLY A 234 34.27 27.05 5.31
C GLY A 234 33.64 27.90 4.19
N SER A 235 32.54 28.61 4.46
CA SER A 235 31.84 29.39 3.42
C SER A 235 32.70 30.51 2.84
N ARG A 236 32.64 30.70 1.52
CA ARG A 236 33.44 31.72 0.81
C ARG A 236 33.04 33.16 1.16
N ASP A 237 31.81 33.34 1.61
CA ASP A 237 31.18 34.62 1.92
C ASP A 237 30.98 34.84 3.44
N LEU A 238 31.68 34.06 4.27
CA LEU A 238 31.57 34.07 5.73
C LEU A 238 31.64 35.48 6.35
N LEU A 239 32.54 36.34 5.85
CA LEU A 239 32.75 37.70 6.37
C LEU A 239 31.77 38.74 5.80
N THR A 240 30.68 38.30 5.17
CA THR A 240 29.65 39.17 4.63
C THR A 240 28.32 38.94 5.32
N LEU A 241 27.45 39.95 5.31
CA LEU A 241 26.08 39.80 5.79
C LEU A 241 25.30 38.98 4.77
N ARG A 242 24.70 37.87 5.22
CA ARG A 242 23.97 36.93 4.36
C ARG A 242 22.51 36.85 4.78
N LYS A 243 21.64 36.63 3.78
CA LYS A 243 20.19 36.46 3.95
C LYS A 243 19.76 35.19 3.22
N PRO A 244 19.82 34.02 3.89
CA PRO A 244 19.46 32.75 3.28
C PRO A 244 18.01 32.74 2.81
N GLU A 245 17.77 32.26 1.59
CA GLU A 245 16.41 32.16 1.03
C GLU A 245 15.58 31.15 1.81
N VAL A 246 14.30 31.46 2.00
CA VAL A 246 13.32 30.54 2.59
C VAL A 246 12.97 29.47 1.56
N THR A 247 12.85 28.22 2.00
CA THR A 247 12.49 27.08 1.15
C THR A 247 11.34 26.26 1.73
N ALA A 248 11.16 26.22 3.05
CA ALA A 248 10.11 25.43 3.70
C ALA A 248 9.57 26.14 4.96
N PHE A 249 8.34 25.84 5.34
CA PHE A 249 7.68 26.41 6.52
C PHE A 249 6.83 25.35 7.24
N ALA A 250 6.87 25.33 8.57
CA ALA A 250 5.91 24.58 9.39
C ALA A 250 5.63 25.31 10.71
N ILE A 251 4.44 25.11 11.28
CA ILE A 251 4.02 25.79 12.52
C ILE A 251 3.74 24.79 13.64
N HIS A 252 4.18 25.12 14.85
CA HIS A 252 3.93 24.28 16.02
C HIS A 252 2.41 24.18 16.27
N PRO A 253 1.87 23.01 16.69
CA PRO A 253 0.43 22.83 16.93
C PRO A 253 -0.20 23.81 17.93
N ALA A 254 0.58 24.37 18.86
CA ALA A 254 0.12 25.42 19.77
C ALA A 254 -0.12 26.78 19.07
N GLY A 255 0.53 27.05 17.93
CA GLY A 255 0.39 28.29 17.15
C GLY A 255 1.25 29.46 17.63
N HIS A 256 2.06 29.30 18.68
CA HIS A 256 2.85 30.41 19.24
C HIS A 256 4.26 30.57 18.64
N PHE A 257 4.76 29.55 17.96
CA PHE A 257 6.06 29.55 17.29
C PHE A 257 6.04 28.62 16.09
N PHE A 258 7.00 28.80 15.20
CA PHE A 258 7.08 28.10 13.92
C PHE A 258 8.54 27.89 13.53
N VAL A 259 8.75 27.10 12.48
CA VAL A 259 10.05 26.75 11.94
C VAL A 259 10.11 27.08 10.46
N VAL A 260 11.27 27.57 10.03
CA VAL A 260 11.57 27.95 8.65
C VAL A 260 12.82 27.22 8.20
N GLY A 261 12.74 26.56 7.05
CA GLY A 261 13.87 25.94 6.38
C GLY A 261 14.44 26.86 5.32
N HIS A 262 15.76 26.83 5.14
CA HIS A 262 16.48 27.71 4.22
C HIS A 262 17.30 26.96 3.16
N ALA A 263 17.68 27.68 2.10
CA ALA A 263 18.45 27.16 0.97
C ALA A 263 19.88 26.71 1.33
N ASP A 264 20.45 27.21 2.42
CA ASP A 264 21.76 26.80 2.95
C ASP A 264 21.68 25.57 3.86
N GLY A 265 20.48 24.99 4.04
CA GLY A 265 20.22 23.87 4.95
C GLY A 265 20.08 24.27 6.42
N SER A 266 20.01 25.58 6.73
CA SER A 266 19.70 26.06 8.08
C SER A 266 18.20 25.98 8.38
N ILE A 267 17.89 25.75 9.66
CA ILE A 267 16.54 25.62 10.21
C ILE A 267 16.41 26.67 11.33
N ALA A 268 15.56 27.67 11.11
CA ALA A 268 15.34 28.77 12.04
C ALA A 268 13.96 28.67 12.72
N PHE A 269 13.96 28.68 14.05
CA PHE A 269 12.75 28.69 14.87
C PHE A 269 12.42 30.10 15.32
N TRP A 270 11.17 30.50 15.23
CA TRP A 270 10.70 31.86 15.51
C TRP A 270 9.48 31.85 16.40
N ALA A 271 9.42 32.77 17.36
CA ALA A 271 8.20 33.04 18.08
C ALA A 271 7.31 33.97 17.25
N VAL A 272 5.99 33.72 17.24
CA VAL A 272 5.03 34.56 16.50
C VAL A 272 4.98 36.00 17.04
N ASP A 273 5.39 36.22 18.29
CA ASP A 273 5.39 37.54 18.91
C ASP A 273 6.75 38.26 18.87
N ASP A 274 7.78 37.64 18.29
CA ASP A 274 9.15 38.19 18.19
C ASP A 274 9.67 38.07 16.75
N GLU A 275 9.67 39.20 16.02
CA GLU A 275 10.11 39.27 14.62
C GLU A 275 11.59 39.65 14.46
N GLU A 276 12.25 40.07 15.54
CA GLU A 276 13.63 40.55 15.48
C GLU A 276 14.64 39.42 15.65
N ASN A 277 14.37 38.49 16.59
CA ASN A 277 15.35 37.49 16.98
C ASN A 277 14.79 36.06 16.93
N PRO A 278 15.36 35.15 16.12
CA PRO A 278 14.97 33.74 16.12
C PRO A 278 15.24 33.12 17.49
N LEU A 279 14.41 32.16 17.90
CA LEU A 279 14.58 31.39 19.13
C LEU A 279 15.83 30.52 19.08
N LEU A 280 16.05 29.86 17.94
CA LEU A 280 17.14 28.94 17.67
C LEU A 280 17.37 28.91 16.15
N VAL A 281 18.62 28.86 15.71
CA VAL A 281 18.97 28.53 14.32
C VAL A 281 19.97 27.39 14.34
N ARG A 282 19.64 26.29 13.69
CA ARG A 282 20.45 25.06 13.69
C ARG A 282 20.57 24.45 12.30
N THR A 283 21.54 23.57 12.10
CA THR A 283 21.51 22.55 11.05
C THR A 283 21.08 21.22 11.67
N LEU A 284 21.18 20.12 10.92
CA LEU A 284 21.02 18.80 11.52
C LEU A 284 22.15 18.51 12.53
N ASP A 285 23.35 19.05 12.29
CA ASP A 285 24.59 18.70 13.00
C ASP A 285 24.98 19.74 14.08
N ASP A 286 24.71 21.03 13.84
CA ASP A 286 25.19 22.14 14.67
C ASP A 286 24.05 23.05 15.16
N LEU A 287 24.26 23.68 16.33
CA LEU A 287 23.34 24.65 16.94
C LEU A 287 23.87 26.08 16.84
N ASP A 288 22.97 27.05 16.99
CA ASP A 288 23.25 28.49 17.06
C ASP A 288 24.11 29.02 15.91
N VAL A 289 23.89 28.48 14.70
CA VAL A 289 24.69 28.78 13.50
C VAL A 289 24.54 30.22 12.99
N ASN A 290 23.59 30.97 13.54
CA ASN A 290 23.41 32.40 13.29
C ASN A 290 24.29 33.30 14.17
N THR A 291 24.98 32.73 15.16
CA THR A 291 25.83 33.48 16.09
C THR A 291 27.31 33.35 15.72
N VAL A 292 28.10 34.38 16.06
CA VAL A 292 29.55 34.38 15.80
C VAL A 292 30.25 33.76 17.00
N ASP A 293 30.85 32.59 16.82
CA ASP A 293 31.78 32.00 17.79
C ASP A 293 33.20 32.45 17.44
N ALA A 294 33.73 33.38 18.25
CA ALA A 294 35.02 34.00 17.99
C ALA A 294 36.18 32.99 18.02
N GLU A 295 36.11 31.97 18.89
CA GLU A 295 37.18 30.98 19.03
C GLU A 295 37.25 30.09 17.79
N ARG A 296 36.11 29.52 17.38
CA ARG A 296 36.03 28.68 16.17
C ARG A 296 36.32 29.46 14.89
N LEU A 297 35.92 30.72 14.83
CA LEU A 297 36.22 31.60 13.70
C LEU A 297 37.72 31.87 13.58
N ASP A 298 38.40 32.17 14.69
CA ASP A 298 39.84 32.42 14.70
C ASP A 298 40.65 31.16 14.33
N GLU A 299 40.25 29.99 14.86
CA GLU A 299 40.82 28.70 14.49
C GLU A 299 40.69 28.43 12.98
N HIS A 300 39.50 28.66 12.42
CA HIS A 300 39.28 28.47 10.99
C HIS A 300 40.14 29.42 10.14
N ILE A 301 40.19 30.71 10.49
CA ILE A 301 41.02 31.71 9.78
C ILE A 301 42.51 31.31 9.86
N PHE A 302 42.96 30.73 10.97
CA PHE A 302 44.32 30.23 11.13
C PHE A 302 44.60 29.04 10.20
N HIS A 303 43.71 28.05 10.13
CA HIS A 303 43.84 26.90 9.22
C HIS A 303 43.79 27.31 7.74
N VAL A 304 42.94 28.27 7.37
CA VAL A 304 42.88 28.83 6.01
C VAL A 304 44.22 29.47 5.62
N LYS A 305 44.85 30.21 6.54
CA LYS A 305 46.19 30.80 6.30
C LYS A 305 47.30 29.77 6.16
N GLN A 306 47.15 28.59 6.78
CA GLN A 306 48.09 27.48 6.67
C GLN A 306 47.88 26.61 5.42
N GLY A 307 46.75 26.76 4.71
CA GLY A 307 46.41 25.92 3.56
C GLY A 307 45.80 24.56 3.93
N ASP A 308 45.48 24.33 5.22
CA ASP A 308 44.94 23.08 5.76
C ASP A 308 43.41 23.13 5.97
N ALA A 309 42.73 24.15 5.43
CA ALA A 309 41.28 24.30 5.62
C ALA A 309 40.51 23.19 4.89
N ALA A 310 39.60 22.53 5.62
CA ALA A 310 38.64 21.61 5.05
C ALA A 310 37.74 22.34 4.02
N PRO A 311 37.39 21.69 2.89
CA PRO A 311 36.44 22.26 1.95
C PRO A 311 35.09 22.51 2.66
N PRO A 312 34.33 23.54 2.23
CA PRO A 312 33.02 23.81 2.81
C PRO A 312 32.10 22.59 2.65
N PRO A 313 31.31 22.24 3.67
CA PRO A 313 30.26 21.25 3.52
C PRO A 313 29.23 21.77 2.50
N GLU A 314 29.10 21.09 1.37
CA GLU A 314 28.00 21.30 0.43
C GLU A 314 26.76 20.60 1.02
N ARG A 315 25.80 21.40 1.50
CA ARG A 315 24.58 20.92 2.15
C ARG A 315 23.36 21.11 1.26
N GLU A 316 22.43 20.16 1.33
CA GLU A 316 21.14 20.27 0.65
C GLU A 316 20.25 21.35 1.31
N PRO A 317 19.44 22.09 0.53
CA PRO A 317 18.36 22.90 1.06
C PRO A 317 17.40 22.10 1.94
N ILE A 318 16.69 22.77 2.84
CA ILE A 318 15.53 22.17 3.49
C ILE A 318 14.36 22.17 2.50
N PHE A 319 13.95 21.02 2.00
CA PHE A 319 12.92 20.91 0.96
C PHE A 319 11.50 20.93 1.52
N LYS A 320 11.26 20.31 2.68
CA LYS A 320 9.93 20.24 3.30
C LYS A 320 10.02 20.03 4.81
N LEU A 321 9.11 20.66 5.54
CA LEU A 321 8.96 20.55 6.99
C LEU A 321 7.53 20.17 7.35
N SER A 322 7.36 19.35 8.38
CA SER A 322 6.05 19.03 8.94
C SER A 322 6.14 18.88 10.45
N TRP A 323 5.34 19.66 11.18
CA TRP A 323 5.28 19.61 12.64
C TRP A 323 4.00 18.93 13.10
N SER A 324 4.13 17.82 13.82
CA SER A 324 3.04 16.97 14.23
C SER A 324 2.82 17.06 15.74
N GLY A 325 1.55 17.12 16.15
CA GLY A 325 1.13 17.04 17.55
C GLY A 325 0.40 15.74 17.85
N PHE A 326 0.41 15.31 19.12
CA PHE A 326 -0.19 14.05 19.55
C PHE A 326 -1.20 14.25 20.69
N PRO A 327 -2.18 13.35 20.85
CA PRO A 327 -3.15 13.38 21.94
C PRO A 327 -2.57 12.78 23.25
N ASN A 328 -1.31 13.07 23.55
CA ASN A 328 -0.55 12.53 24.69
C ASN A 328 -0.61 13.45 25.93
N SER A 329 -1.31 14.58 25.87
CA SER A 329 -1.42 15.55 26.96
C SER A 329 -2.86 16.04 27.12
N GLN A 330 -3.22 16.41 28.35
CA GLN A 330 -4.47 17.10 28.67
C GLN A 330 -4.36 18.61 28.47
N ASP A 331 -3.14 19.15 28.35
CA ASP A 331 -2.93 20.56 28.03
C ASP A 331 -3.35 20.83 26.58
N PRO A 332 -4.21 21.83 26.31
CA PRO A 332 -4.64 22.14 24.95
C PRO A 332 -3.50 22.60 24.03
N ARG A 333 -2.33 22.98 24.57
CA ARG A 333 -1.10 23.26 23.80
C ARG A 333 -0.45 22.00 23.21
N GLY A 334 -0.78 20.82 23.72
CA GLY A 334 -0.23 19.53 23.32
C GLY A 334 0.83 18.99 24.28
N GLY A 335 1.25 17.74 24.09
CA GLY A 335 2.39 17.15 24.77
C GLY A 335 3.63 17.18 23.89
N GLU A 336 4.40 16.09 23.91
CA GLU A 336 5.54 15.92 23.00
C GLU A 336 5.07 16.00 21.54
N THR A 337 5.94 16.54 20.69
CA THR A 337 5.68 16.75 19.26
C THR A 337 6.79 16.13 18.43
N THR A 338 6.57 15.98 17.13
CA THR A 338 7.62 15.55 16.19
C THR A 338 7.77 16.53 15.05
N LEU A 339 9.00 16.73 14.60
CA LEU A 339 9.34 17.54 13.44
C LEU A 339 9.98 16.63 12.38
N ALA A 340 9.29 16.43 11.26
CA ALA A 340 9.81 15.73 10.08
C ALA A 340 10.48 16.71 9.12
N ILE A 341 11.70 16.39 8.70
CA ILE A 341 12.61 17.25 7.94
C ILE A 341 13.11 16.49 6.71
N LEU A 342 12.82 17.03 5.52
CA LEU A 342 13.37 16.56 4.25
C LEU A 342 14.44 17.55 3.76
N GLY A 343 15.64 17.03 3.46
CA GLY A 343 16.81 17.82 3.07
C GLY A 343 17.69 18.20 4.27
N GLY A 344 18.67 19.08 4.04
CA GLY A 344 19.65 19.47 5.07
C GLY A 344 20.80 18.48 5.28
N LEU A 345 20.83 17.39 4.51
CA LEU A 345 21.91 16.39 4.54
C LEU A 345 23.17 16.93 3.84
N ASN A 346 24.33 16.37 4.19
CA ASN A 346 25.57 16.71 3.51
C ASN A 346 25.69 15.95 2.18
N THR A 347 26.34 16.57 1.20
CA THR A 347 26.54 15.94 -0.12
C THR A 347 27.31 14.62 0.02
N GLY A 348 26.70 13.52 -0.43
CA GLY A 348 27.27 12.18 -0.37
C GLY A 348 26.73 11.29 0.76
N GLU A 349 25.92 11.84 1.67
CA GLU A 349 25.12 11.05 2.61
C GLU A 349 24.00 10.29 1.89
N ALA A 350 23.52 9.21 2.51
CA ALA A 350 22.42 8.45 1.94
C ALA A 350 21.11 9.25 2.00
N GLY A 351 20.32 9.19 0.93
CA GLY A 351 19.02 9.86 0.88
C GLY A 351 18.05 9.30 1.92
N GLY A 352 17.27 10.19 2.53
CA GLY A 352 16.28 9.81 3.53
C GLY A 352 15.56 11.01 4.12
N LEU A 353 14.91 10.77 5.25
CA LEU A 353 14.15 11.78 5.99
C LEU A 353 14.50 11.71 7.47
N THR A 354 14.79 12.87 8.08
CA THR A 354 15.07 12.98 9.51
C THR A 354 13.80 13.34 10.27
N VAL A 355 13.55 12.68 11.39
CA VAL A 355 12.45 13.01 12.30
C VAL A 355 13.01 13.24 13.69
N ILE A 356 12.67 14.38 14.30
CA ILE A 356 13.12 14.76 15.64
C ILE A 356 11.91 14.76 16.58
N GLN A 357 12.03 14.10 17.74
CA GLN A 357 11.07 14.20 18.83
C GLN A 357 11.42 15.39 19.73
N LEU A 358 10.43 16.23 20.03
CA LEU A 358 10.57 17.47 20.77
C LEU A 358 9.68 17.47 22.03
N PRO A 359 10.15 18.05 23.15
CA PRO A 359 9.40 18.06 24.39
C PRO A 359 8.16 18.96 24.33
N ALA A 360 7.26 18.76 25.29
CA ALA A 360 6.03 19.55 25.37
C ALA A 360 6.31 21.03 25.68
N PHE A 361 5.64 21.93 24.95
CA PHE A 361 5.67 23.36 25.24
C PHE A 361 4.79 23.71 26.45
N ASN A 362 5.40 23.68 27.64
CA ASN A 362 4.74 24.01 28.91
C ASN A 362 5.45 25.17 29.61
N ALA A 363 5.05 26.40 29.30
CA ALA A 363 5.61 27.56 29.97
C ALA A 363 5.26 27.58 31.48
N PRO A 364 6.24 27.73 32.39
CA PRO A 364 6.00 27.82 33.83
C PRO A 364 5.32 29.15 34.21
N GLU A 365 4.73 29.20 35.42
CA GLU A 365 4.16 30.42 35.96
C GLU A 365 5.27 31.44 36.27
N PRO A 366 5.22 32.66 35.71
CA PRO A 366 6.25 33.66 35.97
C PRO A 366 6.22 34.12 37.44
N PRO A 367 7.36 34.46 38.04
CA PRO A 367 7.42 34.94 39.42
C PRO A 367 6.64 36.26 39.59
N ALA A 368 5.89 36.38 40.69
CA ALA A 368 4.96 37.48 40.99
C ALA A 368 5.58 38.90 41.13
N SER A 369 6.88 39.06 40.90
CA SER A 369 7.64 40.30 41.15
C SER A 369 7.86 41.20 39.93
N SER A 370 7.36 40.87 38.73
CA SER A 370 7.52 41.72 37.54
C SER A 370 6.50 42.87 37.47
N THR A 371 6.45 43.71 38.51
CA THR A 371 5.60 44.91 38.56
C THR A 371 6.39 46.18 38.26
N SER A 372 6.74 46.40 36.99
CA SER A 372 6.87 47.76 36.40
C SER A 372 6.93 47.67 34.87
N PRO A 373 6.03 48.30 34.11
CA PRO A 373 6.20 48.44 32.66
C PRO A 373 7.27 49.50 32.40
N SER A 374 8.44 49.10 31.93
CA SER A 374 9.36 50.03 31.26
C SER A 374 8.97 50.11 29.78
N PRO A 375 9.12 51.27 29.11
CA PRO A 375 8.86 51.43 27.67
C PRO A 375 9.84 50.65 26.76
N GLN A 376 10.67 49.77 27.34
CA GLN A 376 11.69 48.96 26.68
C GLN A 376 11.50 47.46 26.95
N GLN A 377 10.36 47.02 27.48
CA GLN A 377 10.10 45.58 27.64
C GLN A 377 10.00 44.90 26.26
N PRO A 378 10.66 43.74 26.06
CA PRO A 378 10.51 42.95 24.84
C PRO A 378 9.05 42.53 24.66
N LEU A 379 8.57 42.51 23.41
CA LEU A 379 7.20 42.12 23.06
C LEU A 379 6.83 40.71 23.56
N LEU A 380 7.80 39.82 23.68
CA LEU A 380 7.68 38.49 24.27
C LEU A 380 8.37 38.42 25.64
N HIS A 381 7.67 37.92 26.66
CA HIS A 381 8.22 37.80 28.00
C HIS A 381 9.40 36.80 28.04
N PRO A 382 10.54 37.11 28.70
CA PRO A 382 11.73 36.26 28.68
C PRO A 382 11.49 34.81 29.13
N VAL A 383 10.64 34.59 30.15
CA VAL A 383 10.29 33.22 30.61
C VAL A 383 9.55 32.43 29.55
N MET A 384 8.68 33.07 28.76
CA MET A 384 8.00 32.39 27.66
C MET A 384 8.96 32.08 26.52
N ARG A 385 9.83 33.03 26.18
CA ARG A 385 10.87 32.84 25.17
C ARG A 385 11.79 31.67 25.54
N GLN A 386 12.20 31.59 26.81
CA GLN A 386 12.98 30.47 27.33
C GLN A 386 12.21 29.16 27.26
N ALA A 387 10.95 29.12 27.71
CA ALA A 387 10.14 27.91 27.63
C ALA A 387 9.92 27.42 26.19
N MET A 388 9.80 28.35 25.22
CA MET A 388 9.78 27.98 23.81
C MET A 388 11.13 27.39 23.39
N ARG A 389 12.26 28.01 23.77
CA ARG A 389 13.60 27.51 23.47
C ARG A 389 13.88 26.13 24.06
N ASP A 390 13.47 25.89 25.30
CA ASP A 390 13.61 24.60 25.98
C ASP A 390 12.75 23.53 25.28
N SER A 391 11.61 23.91 24.68
CA SER A 391 10.78 22.99 23.88
C SER A 391 11.39 22.59 22.52
N LEU A 392 12.55 23.14 22.16
CA LEU A 392 13.24 22.86 20.90
C LEU A 392 14.47 21.95 21.07
N ASP A 393 14.80 21.55 22.30
CA ASP A 393 15.89 20.60 22.55
C ASP A 393 15.42 19.18 22.22
N PRO A 394 16.05 18.48 21.25
CA PRO A 394 15.64 17.13 20.86
C PRO A 394 15.64 16.14 22.02
N LEU A 395 14.56 15.39 22.16
CA LEU A 395 14.50 14.21 23.04
C LEU A 395 15.17 13.01 22.36
N ASP A 396 14.83 12.80 21.09
CA ASP A 396 15.34 11.71 20.27
C ASP A 396 15.27 12.06 18.78
N SER A 397 15.95 11.29 17.93
CA SER A 397 15.93 11.48 16.48
C SER A 397 16.02 10.15 15.74
N TYR A 398 15.23 10.00 14.68
CA TYR A 398 15.21 8.83 13.82
C TYR A 398 15.46 9.23 12.36
N PHE A 399 16.18 8.40 11.61
CA PHE A 399 16.45 8.61 10.19
C PHE A 399 15.81 7.52 9.34
N TYR A 400 14.78 7.88 8.57
CA TYR A 400 14.17 6.98 7.58
C TYR A 400 15.06 6.89 6.34
N PHE A 401 15.82 5.81 6.26
CA PHE A 401 16.66 5.51 5.09
C PHE A 401 15.82 5.17 3.85
N SER A 402 16.21 5.70 2.68
CA SER A 402 15.69 5.26 1.39
C SER A 402 16.81 4.85 0.44
N LYS A 403 16.50 3.93 -0.47
CA LYS A 403 17.46 3.49 -1.52
C LYS A 403 17.70 4.54 -2.59
N GLY A 404 16.79 5.51 -2.74
CA GLY A 404 16.85 6.58 -3.72
C GLY A 404 16.52 7.92 -3.08
N PRO A 405 16.69 9.04 -3.81
CA PRO A 405 16.36 10.35 -3.27
C PRO A 405 14.85 10.45 -3.01
N VAL A 406 14.51 10.95 -1.83
CA VAL A 406 13.13 11.20 -1.42
C VAL A 406 12.68 12.54 -2.02
N GLN A 407 11.68 12.49 -2.89
CA GLN A 407 11.16 13.66 -3.60
C GLN A 407 10.10 14.40 -2.78
N ASP A 408 9.28 13.66 -2.02
CA ASP A 408 8.25 14.22 -1.14
C ASP A 408 7.85 13.19 -0.07
N PHE A 409 7.15 13.62 0.97
CA PHE A 409 6.53 12.74 1.96
C PHE A 409 5.11 13.18 2.34
N LEU A 410 4.27 12.24 2.77
CA LEU A 410 2.94 12.48 3.30
C LEU A 410 2.77 11.76 4.64
N LEU A 411 2.41 12.50 5.69
CA LEU A 411 1.95 11.91 6.95
C LEU A 411 0.47 11.55 6.84
N ILE A 412 0.07 10.43 7.45
CA ILE A 412 -1.32 9.97 7.46
C ILE A 412 -1.88 10.10 8.88
N PRO A 413 -2.70 11.12 9.15
CA PRO A 413 -3.39 11.29 10.43
C PRO A 413 -4.36 10.16 10.71
N ARG A 414 -4.55 9.86 12.00
CA ARG A 414 -5.52 8.85 12.43
C ARG A 414 -6.97 9.23 12.10
N LYS A 415 -7.38 10.45 12.45
CA LYS A 415 -8.79 10.92 12.39
C LYS A 415 -9.00 12.43 12.24
N SER A 416 -7.93 13.24 12.25
CA SER A 416 -8.05 14.71 12.29
C SER A 416 -7.49 15.35 11.03
N PRO A 417 -8.26 16.20 10.33
CA PRO A 417 -7.76 16.96 9.18
C PRO A 417 -7.12 18.30 9.59
N HIS A 418 -7.10 18.63 10.88
CA HIS A 418 -6.58 19.89 11.40
C HIS A 418 -5.05 19.93 11.39
N PHE A 419 -4.47 21.11 11.69
CA PHE A 419 -3.02 21.32 11.77
C PHE A 419 -2.27 21.02 10.45
N GLY A 420 -2.93 21.21 9.30
CA GLY A 420 -2.35 20.85 8.00
C GLY A 420 -2.36 19.34 7.71
N GLY A 421 -3.17 18.56 8.43
CA GLY A 421 -3.23 17.11 8.26
C GLY A 421 -2.04 16.39 8.85
N THR A 422 -1.54 16.85 10.00
CA THR A 422 -0.35 16.29 10.67
C THR A 422 -0.59 15.99 12.16
N TYR A 423 -1.85 15.97 12.61
CA TYR A 423 -2.19 15.67 14.01
C TYR A 423 -2.47 14.18 14.22
N ASP A 424 -1.77 13.58 15.18
CA ASP A 424 -1.77 12.13 15.46
C ASP A 424 -1.53 11.25 14.21
N PRO A 425 -0.43 11.46 13.46
CA PRO A 425 -0.08 10.63 12.32
C PRO A 425 0.32 9.21 12.75
N VAL A 426 -0.14 8.21 11.99
CA VAL A 426 0.08 6.78 12.26
C VAL A 426 0.98 6.10 11.21
N ALA A 427 1.18 6.77 10.08
CA ALA A 427 1.99 6.28 8.98
C ALA A 427 2.64 7.45 8.25
N ILE A 428 3.77 7.15 7.61
CA ILE A 428 4.45 8.06 6.69
C ILE A 428 4.62 7.38 5.33
N LEU A 429 4.26 8.09 4.27
CA LEU A 429 4.51 7.68 2.89
C LEU A 429 5.67 8.50 2.32
N LEU A 430 6.67 7.84 1.77
CA LEU A 430 7.82 8.46 1.09
C LEU A 430 7.66 8.28 -0.43
N LEU A 431 7.72 9.38 -1.17
CA LEU A 431 7.80 9.38 -2.63
C LEU A 431 9.28 9.30 -3.02
N THR A 432 9.73 8.17 -3.55
CA THR A 432 11.15 7.92 -3.81
C THR A 432 11.41 7.78 -5.30
N GLU A 433 12.59 8.25 -5.74
CA GLU A 433 13.02 8.10 -7.13
C GLU A 433 13.91 6.85 -7.30
N GLY A 434 13.57 6.03 -8.28
CA GLY A 434 14.26 4.81 -8.66
C GLY A 434 14.94 4.88 -10.02
N LYS A 435 15.48 3.74 -10.46
CA LYS A 435 16.22 3.63 -11.72
C LYS A 435 15.36 4.01 -12.93
N GLY A 436 15.93 4.77 -13.85
CA GLY A 436 15.25 5.17 -15.08
C GLY A 436 14.23 6.29 -14.90
N GLY A 437 14.35 7.08 -13.82
CA GLY A 437 13.48 8.21 -13.51
C GLY A 437 12.10 7.80 -12.95
N THR A 438 11.97 6.56 -12.47
CA THR A 438 10.72 6.06 -11.91
C THR A 438 10.45 6.70 -10.56
N ARG A 439 9.21 7.06 -10.27
CA ARG A 439 8.77 7.59 -8.97
C ARG A 439 7.67 6.73 -8.38
N ILE A 440 7.85 6.35 -7.14
CA ILE A 440 7.16 5.24 -6.46
C ILE A 440 6.91 5.61 -4.99
N VAL A 441 6.06 4.85 -4.31
CA VAL A 441 5.71 5.13 -2.91
C VAL A 441 6.15 3.97 -2.02
N GLU A 442 6.72 4.32 -0.87
CA GLU A 442 7.04 3.40 0.22
C GLU A 442 6.30 3.89 1.48
N GLY A 443 5.73 2.97 2.27
CA GLY A 443 5.01 3.31 3.50
C GLY A 443 5.68 2.72 4.72
N PHE A 444 5.74 3.48 5.81
CA PHE A 444 6.33 3.06 7.08
C PHE A 444 5.46 3.48 8.27
N GLN A 445 5.57 2.74 9.36
CA GLN A 445 4.95 3.11 10.63
C GLN A 445 5.45 4.48 11.11
N TYR A 446 4.55 5.25 11.71
CA TYR A 446 4.85 6.56 12.30
C TYR A 446 4.01 6.78 13.58
N PRO A 447 4.52 7.48 14.61
CA PRO A 447 5.92 7.87 14.79
C PRO A 447 6.83 6.63 14.88
N PRO A 448 8.16 6.80 14.74
CA PRO A 448 9.11 5.71 14.98
C PRO A 448 8.83 5.00 16.32
N PRO A 449 8.82 3.65 16.35
CA PRO A 449 8.58 2.90 17.59
C PRO A 449 9.54 3.27 18.73
N GLU A 450 10.77 3.68 18.41
CA GLU A 450 11.78 4.20 19.37
C GLU A 450 11.23 5.33 20.24
N PHE A 451 10.41 6.22 19.67
CA PHE A 451 9.85 7.37 20.39
C PHE A 451 8.77 6.98 21.41
N SER A 452 8.27 5.74 21.36
CA SER A 452 7.25 5.22 22.26
C SER A 452 7.81 4.53 23.50
N ILE A 453 9.15 4.47 23.67
CA ILE A 453 9.79 3.93 24.88
C ILE A 453 9.64 4.95 26.02
N ALA A 454 8.42 5.08 26.54
CA ALA A 454 8.22 5.63 27.86
C ALA A 454 8.81 4.64 28.87
N GLY A 455 9.72 5.11 29.72
CA GLY A 455 10.39 4.32 30.77
C GLY A 455 9.42 3.55 31.68
N PRO A 456 9.95 2.65 32.55
CA PRO A 456 9.14 1.70 33.31
C PRO A 456 7.96 2.41 33.94
N THR A 457 6.76 2.09 33.46
CA THR A 457 5.52 2.65 33.98
C THR A 457 5.53 2.47 35.49
N SER A 458 5.58 3.58 36.22
CA SER A 458 5.25 3.56 37.64
C SER A 458 3.89 2.87 37.77
N PRO A 459 3.74 1.84 38.61
CA PRO A 459 2.54 1.03 38.61
C PRO A 459 1.37 1.94 38.95
N ALA A 460 0.44 2.05 38.00
CA ALA A 460 -0.85 2.64 38.24
C ALA A 460 -1.42 1.99 39.51
N ALA A 461 -1.87 2.82 40.45
CA ALA A 461 -2.45 2.36 41.70
C ALA A 461 -3.60 1.38 41.42
N SER A 462 -3.31 0.08 41.54
CA SER A 462 -4.29 -0.98 41.36
C SER A 462 -5.24 -0.97 42.55
N ASN A 463 -6.54 -0.92 42.25
CA ASN A 463 -7.61 -1.19 43.21
C ASN A 463 -7.29 -2.45 44.04
N PRO A 464 -7.43 -2.41 45.38
CA PRO A 464 -7.05 -3.53 46.25
C PRO A 464 -8.16 -4.56 46.32
N GLU A 465 -8.51 -5.22 45.21
CA GLU A 465 -9.52 -6.30 45.25
C GLU A 465 -9.43 -7.27 44.06
N ALA A 466 -8.28 -7.94 43.90
CA ALA A 466 -8.20 -9.24 43.21
C ALA A 466 -6.88 -9.95 43.52
N LYS A 467 -6.88 -10.90 44.48
CA LYS A 467 -5.81 -11.89 44.59
C LYS A 467 -5.96 -12.88 43.42
N LYS A 468 -5.24 -12.65 42.33
CA LYS A 468 -4.91 -13.66 41.31
C LYS A 468 -3.39 -13.84 41.26
N ASP A 469 -2.97 -15.05 40.91
CA ASP A 469 -1.64 -15.63 41.14
C ASP A 469 -0.45 -14.75 40.69
N ALA A 470 0.34 -14.29 41.67
CA ALA A 470 1.52 -13.45 41.47
C ALA A 470 2.62 -14.10 40.61
N LEU A 471 2.59 -15.42 40.43
CA LEU A 471 3.54 -16.16 39.60
C LEU A 471 3.14 -16.19 38.13
N GLY A 472 1.84 -16.07 37.83
CA GLY A 472 1.31 -15.94 36.47
C GLY A 472 1.56 -14.54 35.92
N SER A 473 1.29 -13.49 36.73
CA SER A 473 1.56 -12.11 36.28
C SER A 473 3.05 -11.87 36.05
N LEU A 474 3.95 -12.42 36.88
CA LEU A 474 5.39 -12.30 36.62
C LEU A 474 5.83 -13.04 35.35
N ALA A 475 5.18 -14.16 35.01
CA ALA A 475 5.50 -14.90 33.79
C ALA A 475 4.99 -14.17 32.54
N ASP A 476 3.81 -13.56 32.63
CA ASP A 476 3.24 -12.71 31.59
C ASP A 476 4.08 -11.42 31.42
N ASP A 477 4.43 -10.73 32.51
CA ASP A 477 5.29 -9.53 32.49
C ASP A 477 6.67 -9.84 31.89
N LEU A 478 7.26 -11.00 32.21
CA LEU A 478 8.57 -11.41 31.70
C LEU A 478 8.50 -11.89 30.25
N ALA A 479 7.37 -12.49 29.83
CA ALA A 479 7.10 -12.82 28.44
C ALA A 479 6.89 -11.56 27.58
N ASP A 480 6.18 -10.57 28.11
CA ASP A 480 5.99 -9.26 27.46
C ASP A 480 7.32 -8.52 27.35
N THR A 481 8.11 -8.49 28.43
CA THR A 481 9.44 -7.86 28.43
C THR A 481 10.41 -8.56 27.45
N LEU A 482 10.39 -9.90 27.38
CA LEU A 482 11.20 -10.65 26.40
C LEU A 482 10.71 -10.44 24.96
N SER A 483 9.40 -10.28 24.76
CA SER A 483 8.81 -9.99 23.45
C SER A 483 9.17 -8.58 23.00
N ASP A 484 9.23 -7.62 23.91
CA ASP A 484 9.62 -6.24 23.63
C ASP A 484 11.13 -6.09 23.40
N LEU A 485 11.97 -6.87 24.10
CA LEU A 485 13.41 -6.96 23.81
C LEU A 485 13.74 -7.61 22.46
N GLN A 486 12.78 -8.31 21.84
CA GLN A 486 12.96 -9.04 20.57
C GLN A 486 12.37 -8.30 19.36
N LYS A 487 11.54 -7.27 19.54
CA LYS A 487 11.06 -6.43 18.44
C LYS A 487 12.19 -5.50 18.02
N SER A 488 12.48 -5.45 16.73
CA SER A 488 13.30 -4.34 16.20
C SER A 488 12.58 -3.03 16.50
N ASN A 489 13.28 -2.03 17.00
CA ASN A 489 12.71 -0.70 17.21
C ASN A 489 12.60 0.09 15.90
N ASP A 490 13.11 -0.46 14.79
CA ASP A 490 12.95 0.12 13.47
C ASP A 490 11.47 0.15 13.03
N PRO A 491 10.99 1.26 12.44
CA PRO A 491 9.67 1.35 11.85
C PRO A 491 9.45 0.27 10.79
N GLN A 492 8.36 -0.48 10.94
CA GLN A 492 8.04 -1.54 9.99
C GLN A 492 7.47 -0.97 8.69
N PRO A 493 7.79 -1.57 7.53
CA PRO A 493 7.18 -1.21 6.26
C PRO A 493 5.69 -1.60 6.27
N LEU A 494 4.83 -0.69 5.81
CA LEU A 494 3.40 -0.89 5.72
C LEU A 494 3.00 -1.55 4.41
N VAL A 495 1.92 -2.32 4.44
CA VAL A 495 1.33 -2.90 3.24
C VAL A 495 0.52 -1.82 2.53
N LEU A 496 0.96 -1.47 1.33
CA LEU A 496 0.28 -0.52 0.47
C LEU A 496 -0.79 -1.22 -0.39
N PRO A 497 -1.81 -0.49 -0.89
CA PRO A 497 -2.72 -0.98 -1.90
C PRO A 497 -2.00 -1.69 -3.06
N PRO A 498 -2.58 -2.74 -3.67
CA PRO A 498 -1.91 -3.56 -4.69
C PRO A 498 -1.31 -2.77 -5.85
N THR A 499 -1.99 -1.71 -6.30
CA THR A 499 -1.52 -0.79 -7.35
C THR A 499 -0.21 -0.10 -6.98
N LEU A 500 0.07 0.08 -5.68
CA LEU A 500 1.28 0.70 -5.14
C LEU A 500 2.30 -0.32 -4.61
N SER A 501 2.02 -1.63 -4.72
CA SER A 501 2.88 -2.67 -4.16
C SER A 501 4.24 -2.80 -4.87
N ASN A 502 4.45 -2.07 -5.97
CA ASN A 502 5.65 -2.14 -6.78
C ASN A 502 6.90 -1.56 -6.10
N GLY A 503 6.72 -0.64 -5.12
CA GLY A 503 7.76 -0.08 -4.25
C GLY A 503 9.08 0.29 -4.95
N SER A 504 10.19 0.37 -4.18
CA SER A 504 11.56 0.59 -4.70
C SER A 504 12.21 -0.66 -5.26
N SER A 505 11.61 -1.81 -4.96
CA SER A 505 12.08 -3.12 -5.37
C SER A 505 11.80 -3.39 -6.84
N GLY A 506 10.64 -3.00 -7.35
CA GLY A 506 10.25 -3.23 -8.73
C GLY A 506 9.94 -4.71 -9.04
N LEU A 507 8.76 -4.93 -9.59
CA LEU A 507 8.22 -6.22 -10.01
C LEU A 507 9.01 -6.74 -11.21
N SER A 508 9.52 -7.96 -11.07
CA SER A 508 10.36 -8.61 -12.09
C SER A 508 9.57 -9.55 -12.97
N GLU A 509 8.85 -10.49 -12.36
CA GLU A 509 7.96 -11.44 -13.05
C GLU A 509 6.95 -12.03 -12.04
N GLY A 510 5.95 -12.74 -12.56
CA GLY A 510 5.01 -13.52 -11.75
C GLY A 510 4.36 -14.66 -12.53
N GLN A 511 3.69 -15.54 -11.79
CA GLN A 511 2.97 -16.68 -12.34
C GLN A 511 1.57 -16.82 -11.73
N LEU A 512 0.62 -17.22 -12.56
CA LEU A 512 -0.74 -17.54 -12.15
C LEU A 512 -0.85 -19.03 -11.80
N LEU A 513 -1.44 -19.34 -10.66
CA LEU A 513 -1.67 -20.71 -10.21
C LEU A 513 -3.12 -20.92 -9.80
N LYS A 514 -3.72 -21.99 -10.30
CA LYS A 514 -5.01 -22.51 -9.83
C LYS A 514 -4.77 -23.36 -8.58
N LEU A 515 -5.60 -23.17 -7.56
CA LEU A 515 -5.59 -23.95 -6.34
C LEU A 515 -6.85 -24.81 -6.21
N ASP A 516 -6.69 -25.95 -5.54
CA ASP A 516 -7.82 -26.68 -4.99
C ASP A 516 -8.36 -25.96 -3.75
N LYS A 517 -9.60 -26.30 -3.38
CA LYS A 517 -10.32 -25.63 -2.32
C LYS A 517 -9.65 -25.77 -0.95
N GLU A 518 -9.12 -26.94 -0.62
CA GLU A 518 -8.52 -27.21 0.70
C GLU A 518 -7.20 -26.43 0.85
N THR A 519 -6.37 -26.43 -0.19
CA THR A 519 -5.13 -25.63 -0.25
C THR A 519 -5.43 -24.14 -0.14
N TYR A 520 -6.42 -23.64 -0.90
CA TYR A 520 -6.82 -22.23 -0.87
C TYR A 520 -7.28 -21.80 0.54
N GLU A 521 -8.16 -22.58 1.18
CA GLU A 521 -8.63 -22.29 2.53
C GLU A 521 -7.49 -22.31 3.55
N THR A 522 -6.47 -23.16 3.36
CA THR A 522 -5.30 -23.22 4.24
C THR A 522 -4.41 -21.98 4.10
N LEU A 523 -4.22 -21.48 2.87
CA LEU A 523 -3.41 -20.27 2.62
C LEU A 523 -4.04 -19.00 3.20
N LEU A 524 -5.38 -18.94 3.27
CA LEU A 524 -6.12 -17.80 3.82
C LEU A 524 -6.30 -17.82 5.34
N GLN A 525 -5.85 -18.86 6.05
CA GLN A 525 -5.95 -18.91 7.52
C GLN A 525 -5.02 -17.93 8.24
N GLY A 526 -4.00 -17.39 7.55
CA GLY A 526 -3.15 -16.32 8.08
C GLY A 526 -3.94 -15.03 8.26
N LYS A 527 -3.92 -14.48 9.48
CA LYS A 527 -4.41 -13.13 9.75
C LYS A 527 -3.24 -12.29 10.26
N ILE A 528 -2.95 -11.23 9.51
CA ILE A 528 -2.06 -10.15 9.94
C ILE A 528 -2.73 -9.46 11.13
N GLY A 529 -1.93 -8.88 12.03
CA GLY A 529 -2.43 -7.79 12.86
C GLY A 529 -2.81 -6.59 11.98
N ASP A 530 -3.97 -5.97 12.25
CA ASP A 530 -4.45 -4.77 11.54
C ASP A 530 -3.44 -3.60 11.56
N ASP A 531 -2.42 -3.66 12.41
CA ASP A 531 -1.44 -2.60 12.66
C ASP A 531 -0.45 -2.33 11.51
N LEU A 532 -0.29 -3.25 10.55
CA LEU A 532 0.63 -3.10 9.40
C LEU A 532 -0.06 -2.66 8.10
N LEU A 533 -1.39 -2.52 8.12
CA LEU A 533 -2.16 -2.02 7.00
C LEU A 533 -2.30 -0.50 7.09
N LEU A 534 -2.32 0.17 5.94
CA LEU A 534 -2.76 1.56 5.90
C LEU A 534 -4.22 1.65 6.36
N PRO A 535 -4.59 2.64 7.20
CA PRO A 535 -5.94 2.76 7.77
C PRO A 535 -6.95 3.34 6.75
N LEU A 536 -7.04 2.73 5.57
CA LEU A 536 -7.97 3.13 4.51
C LEU A 536 -9.33 2.46 4.75
N LYS A 537 -10.36 3.28 4.97
CA LYS A 537 -11.72 2.83 5.31
C LYS A 537 -12.80 3.57 4.53
N GLY A 538 -12.40 4.43 3.60
CA GLY A 538 -13.31 5.34 2.91
C GLY A 538 -14.10 4.65 1.80
N GLY A 539 -15.40 4.90 1.74
CA GLY A 539 -16.31 4.39 0.73
C GLY A 539 -16.64 2.91 0.86
N GLN A 540 -17.55 2.46 0.00
CA GLN A 540 -17.87 1.04 -0.21
C GLN A 540 -17.94 0.74 -1.70
N ALA A 541 -17.44 -0.42 -2.09
CA ALA A 541 -17.45 -0.88 -3.47
C ALA A 541 -18.55 -1.92 -3.70
N TRP A 542 -19.25 -1.77 -4.83
CA TRP A 542 -20.38 -2.59 -5.25
C TRP A 542 -20.14 -3.14 -6.65
N SER A 543 -20.52 -4.38 -6.88
CA SER A 543 -20.53 -4.96 -8.22
C SER A 543 -21.71 -4.41 -9.03
N ASP A 544 -21.58 -4.40 -10.35
CA ASP A 544 -22.67 -4.03 -11.25
C ASP A 544 -23.88 -4.98 -11.09
N GLU A 545 -25.01 -4.44 -10.62
CA GLU A 545 -26.25 -5.19 -10.40
C GLU A 545 -26.81 -5.79 -11.70
N THR A 546 -26.54 -5.19 -12.86
CA THR A 546 -27.01 -5.72 -14.15
C THR A 546 -26.40 -7.09 -14.47
N ARG A 547 -25.24 -7.39 -13.86
CA ARG A 547 -24.50 -8.65 -14.01
C ARG A 547 -24.71 -9.63 -12.85
N ALA A 548 -25.71 -9.42 -12.00
CA ALA A 548 -25.99 -10.26 -10.82
C ALA A 548 -26.09 -11.76 -11.13
N ASN A 549 -26.61 -12.15 -12.31
CA ASN A 549 -26.68 -13.56 -12.70
C ASN A 549 -25.30 -14.17 -13.00
N ASP A 550 -24.41 -13.41 -13.63
CA ASP A 550 -23.03 -13.86 -13.87
C ASP A 550 -22.24 -13.93 -12.55
N LEU A 551 -22.46 -12.98 -11.64
CA LEU A 551 -21.87 -12.97 -10.29
C LEU A 551 -22.26 -14.20 -9.47
N LYS A 552 -23.49 -14.68 -9.59
CA LYS A 552 -23.92 -15.95 -8.96
C LYS A 552 -23.17 -17.16 -9.49
N VAL A 553 -22.66 -17.10 -10.72
CA VAL A 553 -21.84 -18.16 -11.33
C VAL A 553 -20.37 -17.98 -10.97
N ALA A 554 -19.91 -16.76 -10.69
CA ALA A 554 -18.53 -16.45 -10.30
C ALA A 554 -18.04 -17.27 -9.10
N LYS A 555 -18.93 -17.62 -8.16
CA LYS A 555 -18.60 -18.49 -7.01
C LYS A 555 -18.11 -19.90 -7.38
N TYR A 556 -18.45 -20.38 -8.57
CA TYR A 556 -18.01 -21.69 -9.10
C TYR A 556 -16.75 -21.58 -9.97
N GLN A 557 -16.22 -20.38 -10.17
CA GLN A 557 -14.96 -20.23 -10.87
C GLN A 557 -13.80 -20.74 -10.01
N PRO A 558 -12.75 -21.26 -10.64
CA PRO A 558 -11.59 -21.76 -9.90
C PRO A 558 -10.90 -20.63 -9.11
N GLN A 559 -10.42 -20.98 -7.92
CA GLN A 559 -9.64 -20.10 -7.06
C GLN A 559 -8.21 -20.01 -7.59
N ARG A 560 -7.65 -18.80 -7.58
CA ARG A 560 -6.34 -18.51 -8.17
C ARG A 560 -5.53 -17.60 -7.29
N ILE A 561 -4.25 -17.93 -7.20
CA ILE A 561 -3.24 -17.06 -6.60
C ILE A 561 -2.24 -16.64 -7.66
N LEU A 562 -1.89 -15.37 -7.60
CA LEU A 562 -0.79 -14.77 -8.32
C LEU A 562 0.44 -14.76 -7.41
N ILE A 563 1.53 -15.39 -7.85
CA ILE A 563 2.83 -15.35 -7.16
C ILE A 563 3.75 -14.41 -7.95
N THR A 564 4.18 -13.33 -7.32
CA THR A 564 5.06 -12.31 -7.90
C THR A 564 6.36 -12.21 -7.13
N HIS A 565 7.46 -11.92 -7.83
CA HIS A 565 8.75 -11.68 -7.19
C HIS A 565 9.39 -10.36 -7.64
N TYR A 566 10.09 -9.73 -6.71
CA TYR A 566 10.62 -8.37 -6.85
C TYR A 566 12.15 -8.36 -6.86
N ARG A 567 12.77 -7.28 -7.33
CA ARG A 567 14.25 -7.19 -7.40
C ARG A 567 14.90 -7.06 -6.03
N ASP A 568 14.14 -6.76 -4.98
CA ASP A 568 14.64 -6.75 -3.61
C ASP A 568 14.59 -8.11 -2.93
N LEU A 569 14.41 -9.20 -3.71
CA LEU A 569 14.40 -10.57 -3.22
C LEU A 569 13.21 -10.89 -2.30
N THR A 570 12.08 -10.22 -2.53
CA THR A 570 10.81 -10.56 -1.90
C THR A 570 9.88 -11.30 -2.87
N ILE A 571 9.06 -12.20 -2.33
CA ILE A 571 8.02 -12.94 -3.07
C ILE A 571 6.69 -12.69 -2.38
N GLN A 572 5.70 -12.24 -3.15
CA GLN A 572 4.36 -11.91 -2.66
C GLN A 572 3.32 -12.84 -3.29
N PHE A 573 2.32 -13.19 -2.49
CA PHE A 573 1.16 -13.97 -2.90
C PHE A 573 -0.06 -13.06 -2.90
N SER A 574 -0.86 -13.11 -3.95
CA SER A 574 -2.09 -12.33 -4.06
C SER A 574 -3.23 -13.16 -4.62
N ASP A 575 -4.40 -13.08 -4.00
CA ASP A 575 -5.61 -13.73 -4.49
C ASP A 575 -6.23 -12.91 -5.64
N VAL A 576 -6.44 -13.56 -6.77
CA VAL A 576 -7.05 -13.01 -8.00
C VAL A 576 -8.31 -13.79 -8.40
N SER A 577 -8.95 -14.42 -7.41
CA SER A 577 -10.18 -15.18 -7.57
C SER A 577 -11.38 -14.27 -7.86
N ALA A 578 -12.30 -14.71 -8.72
CA ALA A 578 -13.51 -13.95 -9.06
C ALA A 578 -14.45 -13.74 -7.85
N GLN A 579 -14.30 -14.58 -6.81
CA GLN A 579 -15.06 -14.55 -5.57
C GLN A 579 -14.89 -13.23 -4.79
N LEU A 580 -13.72 -12.60 -4.89
CA LEU A 580 -13.42 -11.32 -4.23
C LEU A 580 -14.27 -10.18 -4.80
N LEU A 581 -14.71 -10.31 -6.05
CA LEU A 581 -15.48 -9.27 -6.75
C LEU A 581 -16.99 -9.36 -6.50
N ILE A 582 -17.44 -10.27 -5.62
CA ILE A 582 -18.86 -10.45 -5.30
C ILE A 582 -19.25 -9.49 -4.18
N GLY A 583 -19.87 -8.37 -4.54
CA GLY A 583 -20.45 -7.40 -3.61
C GLY A 583 -21.78 -6.87 -4.12
N LEU A 584 -22.87 -7.56 -3.76
CA LEU A 584 -24.24 -7.15 -4.11
C LEU A 584 -24.96 -6.64 -2.86
N GLN A 585 -25.85 -5.64 -3.01
CA GLN A 585 -26.61 -5.10 -1.88
C GLN A 585 -27.33 -6.21 -1.09
N PRO A 586 -27.26 -6.20 0.25
CA PRO A 586 -26.70 -5.16 1.14
C PRO A 586 -25.22 -5.38 1.55
N THR A 587 -24.52 -6.39 0.98
CA THR A 587 -23.14 -6.74 1.36
C THR A 587 -22.14 -6.22 0.32
N PRO A 588 -21.34 -5.17 0.63
CA PRO A 588 -20.35 -4.66 -0.31
C PRO A 588 -19.19 -5.64 -0.47
N ILE A 589 -18.31 -5.36 -1.43
CA ILE A 589 -17.02 -6.07 -1.58
C ILE A 589 -16.24 -5.99 -0.26
N GLN A 590 -15.67 -7.12 0.18
CA GLN A 590 -15.02 -7.25 1.49
C GLN A 590 -13.50 -7.24 1.42
N ASP A 591 -12.92 -7.45 0.24
CA ASP A 591 -11.48 -7.60 0.01
C ASP A 591 -11.07 -6.84 -1.26
N ASP A 592 -9.81 -6.41 -1.32
CA ASP A 592 -9.25 -5.79 -2.51
C ASP A 592 -9.08 -6.80 -3.66
N PHE A 593 -8.96 -6.31 -4.89
CA PHE A 593 -8.67 -7.16 -6.05
C PHE A 593 -7.52 -6.56 -6.87
N PRO A 594 -6.32 -7.18 -6.88
CA PRO A 594 -5.94 -8.41 -6.17
C PRO A 594 -5.90 -8.26 -4.65
N ASN A 595 -6.25 -9.30 -3.88
CA ASN A 595 -6.09 -9.27 -2.43
C ASN A 595 -4.68 -9.74 -2.05
N THR A 596 -3.84 -8.86 -1.53
CA THR A 596 -2.47 -9.23 -1.13
C THR A 596 -2.48 -10.02 0.18
N LEU A 597 -1.71 -11.11 0.23
CA LEU A 597 -1.58 -11.98 1.41
C LEU A 597 -0.17 -11.81 2.03
N PRO A 598 0.07 -10.74 2.82
CA PRO A 598 1.42 -10.39 3.28
C PRO A 598 1.97 -11.36 4.33
N ASP A 599 1.12 -12.12 5.03
CA ASP A 599 1.52 -13.23 5.90
C ASP A 599 2.27 -14.33 5.15
N LEU A 600 2.03 -14.44 3.83
CA LEU A 600 2.68 -15.41 2.96
C LEU A 600 3.93 -14.83 2.27
N THR A 601 4.25 -13.56 2.48
CA THR A 601 5.39 -12.93 1.79
C THR A 601 6.71 -13.49 2.28
N VAL A 602 7.54 -13.96 1.35
CA VAL A 602 8.87 -14.52 1.63
C VAL A 602 9.92 -13.45 1.40
N ASP A 603 10.75 -13.16 2.41
CA ASP A 603 11.96 -12.34 2.28
C ASP A 603 13.21 -13.24 2.33
N LEU A 604 14.04 -13.16 1.29
CA LEU A 604 15.25 -13.96 1.18
C LEU A 604 16.43 -13.34 1.92
N LYS A 605 16.45 -12.01 2.16
CA LYS A 605 17.63 -11.33 2.72
C LYS A 605 18.07 -11.88 4.08
N PRO A 606 17.17 -12.12 5.06
CA PRO A 606 17.59 -12.67 6.36
C PRO A 606 18.30 -14.01 6.24
N SER A 607 17.91 -14.81 5.25
CA SER A 607 18.55 -16.10 4.97
C SER A 607 19.88 -15.95 4.24
N LEU A 608 20.03 -14.95 3.37
CA LEU A 608 21.27 -14.73 2.60
C LEU A 608 22.39 -14.06 3.41
N ILE A 609 22.04 -13.23 4.41
CA ILE A 609 23.01 -12.58 5.32
C ILE A 609 23.42 -13.50 6.49
N ASP A 610 22.78 -14.67 6.63
CA ASP A 610 23.08 -15.61 7.70
C ASP A 610 24.55 -16.08 7.65
N ALA A 611 25.18 -16.17 8.82
CA ALA A 611 26.59 -16.50 8.93
C ALA A 611 26.94 -17.89 8.36
N ALA A 612 26.03 -18.88 8.41
CA ALA A 612 26.28 -20.20 7.83
C ALA A 612 26.25 -20.17 6.30
N VAL A 613 25.39 -19.32 5.73
CA VAL A 613 25.28 -19.10 4.28
C VAL A 613 26.52 -18.35 3.77
N VAL A 614 26.82 -17.18 4.34
CA VAL A 614 27.95 -16.33 3.93
C VAL A 614 29.30 -17.06 4.00
N ARG A 615 29.46 -18.02 4.92
CA ARG A 615 30.68 -18.85 5.01
C ARG A 615 30.86 -19.83 3.86
N ARG A 616 29.77 -20.31 3.23
CA ARG A 616 29.82 -21.31 2.15
C ARG A 616 29.60 -20.69 0.77
N THR A 617 28.96 -19.52 0.69
CA THR A 617 28.75 -18.78 -0.55
C THR A 617 29.74 -17.63 -0.70
N SER A 618 29.71 -16.92 -1.83
CA SER A 618 30.49 -15.68 -1.98
C SER A 618 29.98 -14.62 -1.00
N SER A 619 30.89 -13.83 -0.42
CA SER A 619 30.52 -12.66 0.41
C SER A 619 29.75 -11.59 -0.38
N THR A 620 29.86 -11.59 -1.72
CA THR A 620 29.17 -10.65 -2.62
C THR A 620 27.84 -11.18 -3.15
N LEU A 621 27.38 -12.35 -2.68
CA LEU A 621 26.16 -12.99 -3.18
C LEU A 621 24.94 -12.08 -2.95
N VAL A 622 24.80 -11.49 -1.76
CA VAL A 622 23.65 -10.63 -1.41
C VAL A 622 23.52 -9.44 -2.37
N ASP A 623 24.64 -8.80 -2.73
CA ASP A 623 24.65 -7.60 -3.57
C ASP A 623 24.24 -7.88 -5.03
N HIS A 624 24.46 -9.12 -5.49
CA HIS A 624 24.22 -9.52 -6.88
C HIS A 624 23.09 -10.55 -7.02
N ALA A 625 22.50 -10.99 -5.91
CA ALA A 625 21.44 -11.98 -5.91
C ALA A 625 20.23 -11.43 -6.67
N ARG A 626 19.66 -12.30 -7.51
CA ARG A 626 18.44 -12.05 -8.26
C ARG A 626 17.66 -13.35 -8.33
N ILE A 627 16.33 -13.25 -8.20
CA ILE A 627 15.44 -14.40 -8.34
C ILE A 627 15.33 -14.73 -9.84
N HIS A 628 15.67 -15.96 -10.21
CA HIS A 628 15.51 -16.48 -11.56
C HIS A 628 14.14 -17.12 -11.78
N SER A 629 13.67 -17.91 -10.80
CA SER A 629 12.35 -18.55 -10.86
C SER A 629 11.84 -18.97 -9.49
N VAL A 630 10.53 -19.09 -9.36
CA VAL A 630 9.84 -19.55 -8.14
C VAL A 630 8.96 -20.74 -8.51
N HIS A 631 9.07 -21.84 -7.76
CA HIS A 631 8.21 -23.01 -7.94
C HIS A 631 7.46 -23.29 -6.64
N PHE A 632 6.14 -23.41 -6.74
CA PHE A 632 5.25 -23.68 -5.62
C PHE A 632 4.64 -25.08 -5.75
N ALA A 633 4.65 -25.85 -4.66
CA ALA A 633 4.00 -27.14 -4.56
C ALA A 633 2.67 -27.00 -3.81
N ASN A 634 1.56 -27.16 -4.52
CA ASN A 634 0.21 -26.86 -4.04
C ASN A 634 -0.17 -27.71 -2.81
N GLU A 635 -0.07 -29.04 -2.88
CA GLU A 635 -0.49 -29.92 -1.77
C GLU A 635 0.56 -29.96 -0.64
N ALA A 636 1.83 -29.64 -0.95
CA ALA A 636 2.90 -29.63 0.04
C ALA A 636 2.99 -28.29 0.80
N LEU A 637 2.47 -27.20 0.24
CA LEU A 637 2.60 -25.84 0.76
C LEU A 637 4.07 -25.44 0.94
N GLU A 638 4.89 -25.83 -0.04
CA GLU A 638 6.34 -25.60 -0.08
C GLU A 638 6.70 -24.74 -1.29
N THR A 639 7.56 -23.75 -1.07
CA THR A 639 8.01 -22.81 -2.10
C THR A 639 9.51 -22.97 -2.29
N THR A 640 9.95 -23.13 -3.52
CA THR A 640 11.37 -23.18 -3.87
C THR A 640 11.74 -22.00 -4.75
N VAL A 641 12.84 -21.34 -4.41
CA VAL A 641 13.33 -20.14 -5.07
C VAL A 641 14.70 -20.42 -5.65
N VAL A 642 14.86 -20.14 -6.93
CA VAL A 642 16.11 -20.36 -7.67
C VAL A 642 16.75 -19.00 -7.93
N LEU A 643 18.00 -18.81 -7.54
CA LEU A 643 18.76 -17.60 -7.81
C LEU A 643 19.48 -17.68 -9.17
N GLU A 644 19.72 -16.54 -9.81
CA GLU A 644 20.50 -16.46 -11.07
C GLU A 644 21.92 -17.01 -10.92
N SER A 645 22.50 -16.94 -9.72
CA SER A 645 23.80 -17.51 -9.38
C SER A 645 23.81 -19.04 -9.29
N GLY A 646 22.63 -19.65 -9.13
CA GLY A 646 22.43 -21.10 -9.14
C GLY A 646 21.98 -21.71 -7.82
N GLU A 647 22.05 -20.99 -6.69
CA GLU A 647 21.58 -21.50 -5.41
C GLU A 647 20.05 -21.67 -5.41
N VAL A 648 19.58 -22.72 -4.73
CA VAL A 648 18.15 -23.03 -4.59
C VAL A 648 17.77 -23.05 -3.13
N MET A 649 16.80 -22.22 -2.75
CA MET A 649 16.31 -22.09 -1.38
C MET A 649 14.90 -22.67 -1.27
N ALA A 650 14.65 -23.46 -0.24
CA ALA A 650 13.34 -24.05 0.04
C ALA A 650 12.73 -23.44 1.30
N TYR A 651 11.45 -23.07 1.20
CA TYR A 651 10.62 -22.51 2.25
C TYR A 651 9.40 -23.39 2.46
N ARG A 652 8.96 -23.50 3.72
CA ARG A 652 7.76 -24.26 4.09
C ARG A 652 6.78 -23.37 4.83
N LEU A 653 5.49 -23.49 4.50
CA LEU A 653 4.43 -22.90 5.31
C LEU A 653 4.33 -23.66 6.64
N SER A 654 4.91 -23.11 7.69
CA SER A 654 4.91 -23.69 9.04
C SER A 654 4.60 -22.68 10.13
N GLY A 655 4.21 -21.46 9.75
CA GLY A 655 3.99 -20.34 10.67
C GLY A 655 5.29 -19.66 11.11
N PRO A 656 5.15 -18.56 11.87
CA PRO A 656 6.28 -17.85 12.45
C PRO A 656 7.06 -18.80 13.38
N ARG A 657 8.38 -18.75 13.28
CA ARG A 657 9.27 -19.62 14.05
C ARG A 657 10.38 -18.79 14.66
N MET A 658 10.44 -18.85 15.99
CA MET A 658 11.55 -18.26 16.74
C MET A 658 12.72 -19.23 16.79
N ILE A 659 13.91 -18.65 16.58
CA ILE A 659 15.28 -19.15 16.73
C ILE A 659 15.38 -20.64 17.10
N SER A 660 15.97 -21.44 16.23
CA SER A 660 16.39 -22.81 16.55
C SER A 660 17.92 -22.95 16.47
N SER A 661 18.47 -23.99 17.09
CA SER A 661 19.92 -24.20 17.04
C SER A 661 20.36 -24.61 15.62
N TYR A 662 21.43 -23.98 15.14
CA TYR A 662 22.08 -24.36 13.89
C TYR A 662 22.52 -25.83 13.94
N ARG A 663 22.32 -26.54 12.82
CA ARG A 663 22.73 -27.94 12.64
C ARG A 663 23.40 -28.06 11.29
N ASP A 664 24.56 -28.72 11.26
CA ASP A 664 25.19 -29.07 10.00
C ASP A 664 24.43 -30.17 9.27
N SER A 665 24.33 -30.01 7.95
CA SER A 665 23.87 -31.05 7.03
C SER A 665 24.96 -32.13 6.88
N PRO A 666 24.58 -33.42 6.76
CA PRO A 666 25.52 -34.48 6.40
C PRO A 666 26.02 -34.36 4.95
N ASP A 667 25.27 -33.67 4.09
CA ASP A 667 25.60 -33.42 2.70
C ASP A 667 26.29 -32.05 2.54
N GLU A 668 27.47 -32.02 1.93
CA GLU A 668 28.29 -30.80 1.76
C GLU A 668 27.55 -29.70 0.97
N GLU A 669 26.71 -30.10 0.01
CA GLU A 669 26.00 -29.18 -0.89
C GLU A 669 24.75 -28.56 -0.25
N LEU A 670 24.28 -29.10 0.88
CA LEU A 670 23.08 -28.65 1.57
C LEU A 670 23.44 -27.83 2.82
N LEU A 671 22.66 -26.77 3.04
CA LEU A 671 22.70 -25.91 4.20
C LEU A 671 21.32 -25.90 4.85
N LEU A 672 21.24 -26.28 6.12
CA LEU A 672 19.98 -26.23 6.86
C LEU A 672 19.75 -24.80 7.34
N LEU A 673 18.56 -24.26 7.07
CA LEU A 673 18.19 -22.87 7.41
C LEU A 673 17.14 -22.78 8.51
N GLY A 674 16.79 -23.90 9.15
CA GLY A 674 15.75 -23.92 10.18
C GLY A 674 16.07 -23.08 11.43
N HIS A 675 17.32 -22.62 11.61
CA HIS A 675 17.75 -21.70 12.67
C HIS A 675 17.43 -20.24 12.36
N VAL A 676 17.26 -19.89 11.08
CA VAL A 676 16.96 -18.53 10.64
C VAL A 676 15.53 -18.18 11.09
N PRO A 677 15.33 -17.07 11.83
CA PRO A 677 14.02 -16.70 12.33
C PRO A 677 13.08 -16.32 11.16
N SER A 678 11.79 -16.63 11.32
CA SER A 678 10.74 -16.16 10.42
C SER A 678 9.62 -15.49 11.20
N THR A 679 9.28 -14.28 10.80
CA THR A 679 8.15 -13.51 11.34
C THR A 679 6.83 -13.78 10.60
N ARG A 680 6.88 -14.49 9.48
CA ARG A 680 5.76 -14.73 8.56
C ARG A 680 5.46 -16.23 8.42
N GLY A 681 4.42 -16.56 7.65
CA GLY A 681 3.93 -17.93 7.48
C GLY A 681 4.95 -18.89 6.87
N PHE A 682 5.71 -18.45 5.87
CA PHE A 682 6.76 -19.26 5.25
C PHE A 682 8.08 -19.14 6.04
N SER A 683 8.60 -20.27 6.50
CA SER A 683 9.90 -20.34 7.18
C SER A 683 10.99 -20.91 6.28
N PRO A 684 12.25 -20.43 6.38
CA PRO A 684 13.38 -21.03 5.68
C PRO A 684 13.60 -22.48 6.13
N HIS A 685 13.80 -23.39 5.16
CA HIS A 685 14.01 -24.81 5.44
C HIS A 685 15.44 -25.25 5.16
N PHE A 686 15.89 -25.13 3.90
CA PHE A 686 17.28 -25.41 3.51
C PHE A 686 17.67 -24.63 2.24
N MET A 687 18.97 -24.56 1.98
CA MET A 687 19.56 -24.08 0.73
C MET A 687 20.44 -25.17 0.11
N LEU A 688 20.31 -25.38 -1.19
CA LEU A 688 21.21 -26.18 -2.02
C LEU A 688 22.17 -25.22 -2.74
N ALA A 689 23.47 -25.31 -2.42
CA ALA A 689 24.52 -24.47 -2.97
C ALA A 689 25.73 -25.32 -3.41
N PRO A 690 25.65 -26.00 -4.58
CA PRO A 690 26.67 -26.94 -5.01
C PRO A 690 27.86 -26.29 -5.75
N GLY A 691 27.84 -24.96 -5.95
CA GLY A 691 28.91 -24.22 -6.63
C GLY A 691 29.10 -24.60 -8.11
N LYS A 692 28.01 -25.01 -8.80
CA LYS A 692 28.05 -25.49 -10.19
C LYS A 692 27.64 -24.45 -11.25
N GLY A 693 27.49 -23.19 -10.85
CA GLY A 693 26.96 -22.12 -11.70
C GLY A 693 25.42 -22.12 -11.78
N PRO A 694 24.83 -21.40 -12.75
CA PRO A 694 23.39 -21.25 -12.84
C PRO A 694 22.68 -22.59 -13.06
N SER A 695 21.50 -22.76 -12.45
CA SER A 695 20.67 -23.94 -12.67
C SER A 695 20.05 -23.92 -14.08
N GLU A 696 19.98 -25.07 -14.74
CA GLU A 696 19.37 -25.19 -16.07
C GLU A 696 17.87 -25.50 -15.99
N ALA A 697 17.46 -26.27 -14.98
CA ALA A 697 16.07 -26.61 -14.72
C ALA A 697 15.87 -26.95 -13.24
N CYS A 698 14.71 -26.59 -12.69
CA CYS A 698 14.31 -26.93 -11.34
C CYS A 698 12.85 -27.37 -11.35
N THR A 699 12.49 -28.33 -10.51
CA THR A 699 11.09 -28.70 -10.27
C THR A 699 10.90 -29.23 -8.86
N VAL A 700 9.76 -28.85 -8.27
CA VAL A 700 9.30 -29.33 -6.97
C VAL A 700 8.13 -30.32 -7.18
N SER A 701 7.92 -31.23 -6.22
CA SER A 701 6.80 -32.16 -6.20
C SER A 701 5.98 -32.02 -4.92
N ASP A 702 4.70 -32.36 -5.00
CA ASP A 702 3.75 -32.35 -3.88
C ASP A 702 4.01 -33.47 -2.83
N ILE A 703 4.95 -34.38 -3.12
CA ILE A 703 5.37 -35.46 -2.22
C ILE A 703 6.65 -35.14 -1.44
N GLY A 704 7.17 -33.92 -1.55
CA GLY A 704 8.32 -33.47 -0.76
C GLY A 704 9.69 -33.73 -1.41
N LEU A 705 9.77 -33.81 -2.74
CA LEU A 705 11.03 -33.96 -3.48
C LEU A 705 11.29 -32.75 -4.39
N VAL A 706 12.55 -32.34 -4.49
CA VAL A 706 13.04 -31.31 -5.40
C VAL A 706 14.10 -31.92 -6.31
N ALA A 707 14.05 -31.59 -7.60
CA ALA A 707 15.11 -31.92 -8.55
C ALA A 707 15.68 -30.64 -9.15
N VAL A 708 17.01 -30.54 -9.18
CA VAL A 708 17.73 -29.40 -9.75
C VAL A 708 18.82 -29.90 -10.69
N ALA A 709 18.78 -29.44 -11.92
CA ALA A 709 19.80 -29.70 -12.93
C ALA A 709 20.74 -28.50 -13.05
N TYR A 710 22.03 -28.78 -13.09
CA TYR A 710 23.13 -27.84 -13.32
C TYR A 710 23.97 -28.35 -14.49
N PRO A 711 24.92 -27.54 -14.97
CA PRO A 711 25.85 -28.00 -15.99
C PRO A 711 26.56 -29.30 -15.63
N ASN A 712 26.24 -30.37 -16.36
CA ASN A 712 26.75 -31.72 -16.16
C ASN A 712 26.43 -32.35 -14.79
N THR A 713 25.47 -31.82 -14.02
CA THR A 713 25.12 -32.38 -12.71
C THR A 713 23.61 -32.38 -12.47
N LEU A 714 23.07 -33.46 -11.89
CA LEU A 714 21.68 -33.55 -11.45
C LEU A 714 21.63 -33.90 -9.97
N TYR A 715 20.87 -33.11 -9.21
CA TYR A 715 20.58 -33.36 -7.79
C TYR A 715 19.10 -33.68 -7.61
N ILE A 716 18.81 -34.70 -6.81
CA ILE A 716 17.47 -34.96 -6.26
C ILE A 716 17.56 -34.88 -4.75
N VAL A 717 16.75 -34.03 -4.14
CA VAL A 717 16.76 -33.71 -2.72
C VAL A 717 15.40 -34.05 -2.11
N SER A 718 15.41 -34.73 -0.96
CA SER A 718 14.23 -34.93 -0.13
C SER A 718 14.07 -33.74 0.81
N MET A 719 12.89 -33.11 0.83
CA MET A 719 12.57 -32.03 1.77
C MET A 719 12.12 -32.56 3.15
N ARG A 720 11.79 -33.85 3.25
CA ARG A 720 11.53 -34.53 4.52
C ARG A 720 12.85 -35.05 5.09
N GLY A 721 13.37 -34.39 6.13
CA GLY A 721 14.73 -34.59 6.61
C GLY A 721 15.73 -34.22 5.51
N PRO A 722 15.97 -32.92 5.26
CA PRO A 722 16.71 -32.43 4.10
C PRO A 722 17.98 -33.21 3.82
N GLN A 723 17.98 -33.93 2.69
CA GLN A 723 19.12 -34.74 2.28
C GLN A 723 19.12 -34.98 0.77
N VAL A 724 20.30 -35.19 0.21
CA VAL A 724 20.49 -35.50 -1.20
C VAL A 724 20.24 -37.00 -1.42
N VAL A 725 19.15 -37.31 -2.10
CA VAL A 725 18.72 -38.68 -2.45
C VAL A 725 19.52 -39.23 -3.63
N PHE A 726 19.88 -38.37 -4.58
CA PHE A 726 20.61 -38.78 -5.78
C PHE A 726 21.52 -37.67 -6.28
N ARG A 727 22.74 -38.07 -6.68
CA ARG A 727 23.75 -37.22 -7.31
C ARG A 727 24.23 -37.90 -8.58
N GLN A 728 24.16 -37.18 -9.69
CA GLN A 728 24.79 -37.61 -10.93
C GLN A 728 25.71 -36.51 -11.44
N CYS A 729 27.00 -36.84 -11.61
CA CYS A 729 28.00 -35.98 -12.22
C CYS A 729 28.47 -36.61 -13.54
N TYR A 730 28.37 -35.87 -14.65
CA TYR A 730 28.88 -36.33 -15.95
C TYR A 730 30.36 -35.89 -16.10
N ASP A 731 31.30 -36.79 -15.83
CA ASP A 731 32.74 -36.51 -15.93
C ASP A 731 33.23 -36.41 -17.39
N LYS A 732 34.12 -35.44 -17.65
CA LYS A 732 34.81 -35.25 -18.96
C LYS A 732 35.90 -36.29 -19.28
N ARG A 733 36.11 -37.34 -18.47
CA ARG A 733 37.37 -38.14 -18.46
C ARG A 733 37.33 -39.55 -19.06
N SER A 734 36.34 -39.87 -19.91
CA SER A 734 36.27 -41.18 -20.57
C SER A 734 36.12 -41.11 -22.10
N SER A 735 37.04 -40.45 -22.81
CA SER A 735 37.40 -40.87 -24.18
C SER A 735 38.72 -40.24 -24.62
N ARG A 736 39.83 -40.97 -24.47
CA ARG A 736 41.00 -40.78 -25.35
C ARG A 736 40.70 -41.39 -26.70
N LEU A 737 39.73 -40.85 -27.43
CA LEU A 737 39.57 -41.01 -28.88
C LEU A 737 38.43 -40.08 -29.35
N MET A 738 38.77 -39.07 -30.14
CA MET A 738 37.95 -38.37 -31.14
C MET A 738 36.42 -38.34 -30.92
N SER A 739 35.93 -37.31 -30.22
CA SER A 739 34.78 -36.48 -30.63
C SER A 739 34.64 -35.35 -29.61
N ARG A 740 34.43 -34.11 -30.05
CA ARG A 740 33.84 -33.07 -29.19
C ARG A 740 32.55 -33.66 -28.63
N THR A 741 32.49 -33.96 -27.34
CA THR A 741 31.22 -34.23 -26.68
C THR A 741 30.50 -32.90 -26.56
N ASP A 742 29.58 -32.65 -27.48
CA ASP A 742 28.69 -31.51 -27.42
C ASP A 742 27.92 -31.57 -26.09
N TYR A 743 28.03 -30.49 -25.32
CA TYR A 743 27.33 -30.33 -24.05
C TYR A 743 25.81 -30.29 -24.31
N ASP A 744 25.07 -31.22 -23.71
CA ASP A 744 23.62 -31.37 -23.90
C ASP A 744 22.87 -31.04 -22.60
N PRO A 745 22.43 -29.77 -22.43
CA PRO A 745 21.84 -29.28 -21.18
C PRO A 745 20.45 -29.87 -20.91
N VAL A 746 20.09 -29.96 -19.63
CA VAL A 746 18.73 -30.36 -19.21
C VAL A 746 17.83 -29.13 -19.24
N THR A 747 16.83 -29.17 -20.12
CA THR A 747 15.95 -28.04 -20.40
C THR A 747 14.62 -28.07 -19.65
N SER A 748 14.16 -29.25 -19.23
CA SER A 748 12.92 -29.40 -18.47
C SER A 748 12.99 -30.63 -17.56
N LEU A 749 12.44 -30.49 -16.36
CA LEU A 749 12.26 -31.55 -15.38
C LEU A 749 10.77 -31.72 -15.06
N LEU A 750 10.31 -32.95 -14.86
CA LEU A 750 8.92 -33.25 -14.49
C LEU A 750 8.83 -34.44 -13.53
N TRP A 751 8.08 -34.27 -12.44
CA TRP A 751 7.74 -35.34 -11.51
C TRP A 751 6.41 -36.01 -11.87
N THR A 752 6.40 -37.34 -11.93
CA THR A 752 5.21 -38.15 -12.25
C THR A 752 5.16 -39.43 -11.41
N ILE A 753 3.97 -39.97 -11.17
CA ILE A 753 3.76 -41.33 -10.64
C ILE A 753 3.06 -42.14 -11.71
N SER A 754 3.80 -43.04 -12.37
CA SER A 754 3.35 -43.65 -13.62
C SER A 754 4.10 -44.95 -13.95
N GLU A 755 3.51 -45.74 -14.84
CA GLU A 755 4.13 -46.91 -15.49
C GLU A 755 4.96 -46.51 -16.74
N ILE A 756 5.88 -47.39 -17.18
CA ILE A 756 6.65 -47.25 -18.44
C ILE A 756 6.53 -48.55 -19.20
N SER A 757 6.85 -48.53 -20.51
CA SER A 757 6.70 -49.71 -21.38
C SER A 757 7.35 -51.00 -20.87
N LYS A 758 8.45 -50.89 -20.11
CA LYS A 758 9.22 -52.02 -19.57
C LYS A 758 9.03 -52.26 -18.06
N ASP A 759 8.29 -51.39 -17.36
CA ASP A 759 8.01 -51.48 -15.92
C ASP A 759 6.57 -50.99 -15.68
N PRO A 760 5.60 -51.94 -15.64
CA PRO A 760 4.17 -51.64 -15.51
C PRO A 760 3.78 -51.20 -14.10
N GLU A 761 4.71 -51.21 -13.13
CA GLU A 761 4.43 -50.72 -11.79
C GLU A 761 4.34 -49.19 -11.75
N GLN A 762 3.38 -48.71 -10.96
CA GLN A 762 3.23 -47.29 -10.67
C GLN A 762 4.34 -46.87 -9.70
N ARG A 763 5.36 -46.16 -10.20
CA ARG A 763 6.49 -45.69 -9.39
C ARG A 763 6.67 -44.19 -9.53
N VAL A 764 7.30 -43.58 -8.52
CA VAL A 764 7.72 -42.18 -8.57
C VAL A 764 8.85 -42.04 -9.58
N ARG A 765 8.69 -41.13 -10.53
CA ARG A 765 9.65 -40.93 -11.61
C ARG A 765 9.91 -39.46 -11.88
N LEU A 766 11.17 -39.17 -12.18
CA LEU A 766 11.62 -37.87 -12.65
C LEU A 766 11.98 -37.99 -14.13
N ILE A 767 11.37 -37.17 -14.97
CA ILE A 767 11.68 -37.07 -16.40
C ILE A 767 12.58 -35.85 -16.60
N ALA A 768 13.77 -36.05 -17.15
CA ALA A 768 14.72 -35.00 -17.49
C ALA A 768 14.89 -34.90 -19.01
N ALA A 769 14.30 -33.88 -19.63
CA ALA A 769 14.36 -33.63 -21.07
C ALA A 769 15.54 -32.72 -21.43
N ARG A 770 16.30 -33.11 -22.44
CA ARG A 770 17.53 -32.43 -22.88
C ARG A 770 17.33 -31.62 -24.16
N ALA A 771 18.27 -30.71 -24.43
CA ALA A 771 18.22 -29.87 -25.63
C ALA A 771 18.33 -30.66 -26.94
N SER A 772 19.04 -31.79 -26.94
CA SER A 772 19.13 -32.71 -28.09
C SER A 772 17.79 -33.35 -28.48
N GLY A 773 16.80 -33.35 -27.58
CA GLY A 773 15.56 -34.11 -27.72
C GLY A 773 15.62 -35.54 -27.13
N GLN A 774 16.74 -35.92 -26.52
CA GLN A 774 16.78 -37.08 -25.62
C GLN A 774 16.14 -36.74 -24.27
N TYR A 775 15.58 -37.74 -23.59
CA TYR A 775 15.11 -37.58 -22.21
C TYR A 775 15.43 -38.81 -21.37
N GLN A 776 15.67 -38.58 -20.09
CA GLN A 776 16.02 -39.61 -19.12
C GLN A 776 14.93 -39.74 -18.07
N VAL A 777 14.56 -40.98 -17.74
CA VAL A 777 13.54 -41.29 -16.73
C VAL A 777 14.23 -41.94 -15.54
N TYR A 778 14.27 -41.24 -14.42
CA TYR A 778 14.83 -41.74 -13.15
C TYR A 778 13.71 -42.35 -12.32
N THR A 779 13.91 -43.57 -11.83
CA THR A 779 12.91 -44.28 -11.02
C THR A 779 13.29 -44.26 -9.55
N LEU A 780 12.41 -43.69 -8.72
CA LEU A 780 12.56 -43.61 -7.28
C LEU A 780 11.65 -44.61 -6.58
N VAL A 781 12.19 -45.25 -5.54
CA VAL A 781 11.49 -46.26 -4.74
C VAL A 781 11.64 -45.92 -3.27
N GLN A 782 10.57 -46.16 -2.50
CA GLN A 782 10.60 -45.99 -1.05
C GLN A 782 11.38 -47.12 -0.38
N THR A 783 12.12 -46.77 0.65
CA THR A 783 12.93 -47.70 1.45
C THR A 783 12.40 -47.73 2.89
N ASP A 784 12.48 -48.88 3.55
CA ASP A 784 12.04 -49.06 4.95
C ASP A 784 12.93 -48.31 5.97
N SER A 785 13.97 -47.64 5.50
CA SER A 785 14.86 -46.84 6.35
C SER A 785 14.20 -45.53 6.76
N SER A 786 14.20 -45.25 8.06
CA SER A 786 13.74 -43.97 8.61
C SER A 786 14.65 -42.79 8.25
N THR A 787 15.93 -43.05 7.93
CA THR A 787 16.93 -42.01 7.64
C THR A 787 17.02 -41.67 6.16
N GLN A 788 16.83 -42.64 5.26
CA GLN A 788 16.76 -42.44 3.82
C GLN A 788 15.49 -43.09 3.28
N PRO A 789 14.37 -42.34 3.17
CA PRO A 789 13.09 -42.90 2.75
C PRO A 789 12.99 -43.11 1.24
N TRP A 790 13.92 -42.54 0.45
CA TRP A 790 13.92 -42.63 -1.01
C TRP A 790 15.27 -43.08 -1.52
N THR A 791 15.28 -43.94 -2.54
CA THR A 791 16.47 -44.31 -3.31
C THR A 791 16.17 -44.31 -4.80
N CYS A 792 17.13 -43.87 -5.62
CA CYS A 792 17.03 -43.90 -7.08
C CYS A 792 17.61 -45.21 -7.62
N LYS A 793 16.78 -46.06 -8.23
CA LYS A 793 17.19 -47.38 -8.76
C LYS A 793 17.94 -47.31 -10.10
N GLY A 794 17.95 -46.15 -10.75
CA GLY A 794 18.67 -45.91 -12.01
C GLY A 794 17.89 -45.01 -12.98
N SER A 795 18.51 -44.76 -14.15
CA SER A 795 17.96 -43.95 -15.23
C SER A 795 17.74 -44.77 -16.49
N LEU A 796 16.60 -44.61 -17.16
CA LEU A 796 16.35 -45.13 -18.50
C LEU A 796 16.40 -43.99 -19.51
N SER A 797 17.26 -44.10 -20.52
CA SER A 797 17.33 -43.11 -21.61
C SER A 797 16.33 -43.46 -22.71
N ALA A 798 15.61 -42.46 -23.17
CA ALA A 798 14.69 -42.53 -24.30
C ALA A 798 15.00 -41.41 -25.29
N GLU A 799 14.71 -41.66 -26.57
CA GLU A 799 15.05 -40.75 -27.66
C GLU A 799 13.81 -40.32 -28.45
N GLY A 800 13.99 -39.33 -29.30
CA GLY A 800 12.97 -38.92 -30.25
C GLY A 800 12.00 -37.87 -29.71
N GLY A 801 12.30 -37.19 -28.61
CA GLY A 801 11.62 -35.95 -28.18
C GLY A 801 11.94 -34.75 -29.09
N PRO A 802 11.19 -33.64 -28.97
CA PRO A 802 11.49 -32.41 -29.72
C PRO A 802 12.80 -31.79 -29.25
N THR A 803 13.52 -31.12 -30.16
CA THR A 803 14.75 -30.39 -29.81
C THR A 803 14.42 -29.17 -28.95
N HIS A 804 15.24 -28.91 -27.93
CA HIS A 804 15.13 -27.79 -27.00
C HIS A 804 13.73 -27.70 -26.39
N THR A 805 13.41 -28.64 -25.50
CA THR A 805 12.15 -28.67 -24.75
C THR A 805 12.00 -27.35 -23.99
N LEU A 806 10.81 -26.77 -23.98
CA LEU A 806 10.58 -25.53 -23.25
C LEU A 806 10.62 -25.79 -21.73
N PRO A 807 11.03 -24.83 -20.91
CA PRO A 807 10.79 -24.87 -19.48
C PRO A 807 9.29 -25.11 -19.21
N ARG A 808 8.95 -26.08 -18.35
CA ARG A 808 7.56 -26.53 -18.09
C ARG A 808 6.83 -27.09 -19.32
N GLY A 809 7.55 -27.47 -20.38
CA GLY A 809 7.02 -28.04 -21.62
C GLY A 809 6.87 -29.56 -21.63
N ALA A 810 6.94 -30.20 -20.46
CA ALA A 810 6.75 -31.64 -20.30
C ALA A 810 5.51 -31.91 -19.46
N PHE A 811 4.63 -32.79 -19.94
CA PHE A 811 3.41 -33.18 -19.24
C PHE A 811 3.22 -34.70 -19.34
N VAL A 812 2.67 -35.33 -18.31
CA VAL A 812 2.19 -36.72 -18.39
C VAL A 812 0.70 -36.70 -18.11
N ILE A 813 -0.10 -37.25 -19.02
CA ILE A 813 -1.56 -37.27 -18.92
C ILE A 813 -2.09 -38.71 -18.97
N ASP A 814 -3.24 -38.94 -18.35
CA ASP A 814 -3.96 -40.20 -18.47
C ASP A 814 -4.57 -40.32 -19.88
N SER A 815 -4.42 -41.47 -20.53
CA SER A 815 -4.92 -41.65 -21.91
C SER A 815 -6.43 -41.74 -22.06
N LYS A 816 -7.17 -41.90 -20.96
CA LYS A 816 -8.63 -41.98 -20.95
C LYS A 816 -9.25 -40.68 -20.46
N THR A 817 -8.72 -40.10 -19.38
CA THR A 817 -9.30 -38.90 -18.78
C THR A 817 -8.60 -37.62 -19.22
N GLY A 818 -7.36 -37.68 -19.70
CA GLY A 818 -6.53 -36.52 -20.02
C GLY A 818 -6.02 -35.73 -18.81
N VAL A 819 -6.40 -36.14 -17.60
CA VAL A 819 -5.95 -35.52 -16.34
C VAL A 819 -4.45 -35.73 -16.14
N SER A 820 -3.78 -34.69 -15.66
CA SER A 820 -2.33 -34.75 -15.39
C SER A 820 -1.96 -35.81 -14.36
N VAL A 821 -0.82 -36.46 -14.60
CA VAL A 821 -0.27 -37.57 -13.82
C VAL A 821 0.93 -37.08 -13.01
N ASN A 822 0.70 -36.06 -12.18
CA ASN A 822 1.75 -35.47 -11.35
C ASN A 822 2.10 -36.34 -10.14
N ALA A 823 3.28 -36.13 -9.55
CA ALA A 823 3.65 -36.79 -8.31
C ALA A 823 3.02 -36.08 -7.09
N ASN A 824 1.85 -36.57 -6.68
CA ASN A 824 1.07 -36.01 -5.56
C ASN A 824 0.71 -37.03 -4.48
N ARG A 825 0.16 -36.58 -3.34
CA ARG A 825 -0.06 -37.46 -2.17
C ARG A 825 -1.08 -38.56 -2.45
N SER A 826 -2.16 -38.20 -3.16
CA SER A 826 -3.23 -39.13 -3.51
C SER A 826 -2.74 -40.28 -4.40
N ARG A 827 -1.94 -40.00 -5.44
CA ARG A 827 -1.35 -41.04 -6.30
C ARG A 827 -0.28 -41.84 -5.59
N LEU A 828 0.51 -41.22 -4.71
CA LEU A 828 1.50 -41.96 -3.92
C LEU A 828 0.83 -43.00 -2.99
N ALA A 829 -0.28 -42.64 -2.35
CA ALA A 829 -1.06 -43.57 -1.53
C ALA A 829 -1.65 -44.73 -2.37
N GLN A 830 -2.14 -44.44 -3.58
CA GLN A 830 -2.67 -45.45 -4.51
C GLN A 830 -1.58 -46.38 -5.06
N ALA A 831 -0.35 -45.88 -5.24
CA ALA A 831 0.77 -46.69 -5.72
C ALA A 831 1.22 -47.75 -4.70
N GLY A 832 0.97 -47.52 -3.40
CA GLY A 832 1.33 -48.45 -2.31
C GLY A 832 0.25 -49.45 -1.91
N SER A 833 -0.99 -49.30 -2.40
CA SER A 833 -2.07 -50.24 -2.11
C SER A 833 -2.09 -51.39 -3.13
N ASP A 834 -1.82 -52.62 -2.68
CA ASP A 834 -1.95 -53.89 -3.42
C ASP A 834 -3.41 -54.25 -3.81
N TYR A 835 -4.28 -53.25 -4.01
CA TYR A 835 -5.66 -53.49 -4.38
C TYR A 835 -5.79 -53.84 -5.87
N ASP A 836 -6.13 -55.10 -6.09
CA ASP A 836 -6.45 -55.80 -7.34
C ASP A 836 -7.54 -55.08 -8.18
N PHE A 837 -7.19 -53.99 -8.85
CA PHE A 837 -7.94 -53.44 -10.00
C PHE A 837 -7.24 -53.78 -11.31
N ALA A 838 -6.86 -55.06 -11.46
CA ALA A 838 -6.49 -55.64 -12.73
C ALA A 838 -7.73 -55.70 -13.65
N ARG A 839 -7.81 -54.83 -14.67
CA ARG A 839 -8.20 -55.18 -16.06
C ARG A 839 -8.52 -54.06 -17.07
N GLN A 840 -8.45 -52.76 -16.75
CA GLN A 840 -8.74 -51.72 -17.77
C GLN A 840 -7.93 -50.41 -17.65
N LYS A 841 -6.65 -50.44 -17.28
CA LYS A 841 -5.81 -49.22 -17.32
C LYS A 841 -5.10 -49.12 -18.67
N LYS A 842 -5.47 -48.11 -19.46
CA LYS A 842 -4.73 -47.73 -20.68
C LYS A 842 -3.47 -46.93 -20.27
N PRO A 843 -2.37 -47.01 -21.04
CA PRO A 843 -1.08 -46.44 -20.63
C PRO A 843 -1.08 -44.90 -20.59
N PRO A 844 -0.27 -44.26 -19.74
CA PRO A 844 -0.15 -42.80 -19.69
C PRO A 844 0.50 -42.25 -20.96
N VAL A 845 0.24 -40.99 -21.29
CA VAL A 845 0.83 -40.30 -22.44
C VAL A 845 1.78 -39.21 -21.97
N LEU A 846 3.03 -39.26 -22.41
CA LEU A 846 4.00 -38.16 -22.24
C LEU A 846 3.85 -37.18 -23.40
N VAL A 847 3.65 -35.90 -23.09
CA VAL A 847 3.65 -34.78 -24.04
C VAL A 847 4.91 -33.97 -23.81
N LEU A 848 5.76 -33.86 -24.84
CA LEU A 848 6.95 -33.01 -24.83
C LEU A 848 6.80 -31.92 -25.88
N VAL A 849 7.08 -30.68 -25.49
CA VAL A 849 6.95 -29.48 -26.32
C VAL A 849 8.27 -28.73 -26.34
N GLY A 850 8.85 -28.57 -27.53
CA GLY A 850 10.09 -27.84 -27.74
C GLY A 850 9.91 -26.64 -28.65
N THR A 851 11.02 -25.92 -28.87
CA THR A 851 11.04 -24.68 -29.68
C THR A 851 10.70 -24.89 -31.16
N LYS A 852 10.73 -26.13 -31.67
CA LYS A 852 10.45 -26.48 -33.08
C LYS A 852 9.24 -27.38 -33.31
N GLY A 853 8.67 -27.98 -32.26
CA GLY A 853 7.53 -28.89 -32.38
C GLY A 853 7.15 -29.54 -31.06
N ALA A 854 6.06 -30.32 -31.08
CA ALA A 854 5.62 -31.15 -29.96
C ALA A 854 5.45 -32.61 -30.37
N ARG A 855 5.60 -33.53 -29.40
CA ARG A 855 5.51 -34.98 -29.60
C ARG A 855 4.80 -35.64 -28.42
N CYS A 856 3.99 -36.65 -28.70
CA CYS A 856 3.31 -37.47 -27.69
C CYS A 856 3.80 -38.93 -27.74
N PHE A 857 4.03 -39.55 -26.57
CA PHE A 857 4.53 -40.93 -26.44
C PHE A 857 3.65 -41.75 -25.50
N ALA A 858 3.35 -43.00 -25.88
CA ALA A 858 2.66 -43.96 -25.03
C ALA A 858 3.59 -44.48 -23.92
N SER A 859 3.06 -44.74 -22.73
CA SER A 859 3.78 -45.28 -21.57
C SER A 859 5.12 -44.55 -21.29
N ILE A 860 5.17 -43.23 -21.50
CA ILE A 860 6.35 -42.36 -21.35
C ILE A 860 7.50 -42.65 -22.33
N ASN A 861 7.95 -43.89 -22.48
CA ASN A 861 9.08 -44.32 -23.31
C ASN A 861 8.68 -45.36 -24.37
N GLY A 862 7.39 -45.48 -24.66
CA GLY A 862 6.84 -46.37 -25.68
C GLY A 862 6.76 -45.72 -27.06
N GLU A 863 5.82 -46.17 -27.88
CA GLU A 863 5.66 -45.69 -29.25
C GLU A 863 5.15 -44.23 -29.30
N ARG A 864 5.58 -43.48 -30.32
CA ARG A 864 5.11 -42.12 -30.57
C ARG A 864 3.68 -42.13 -31.13
N ILE A 865 2.79 -41.42 -30.44
CA ILE A 865 1.36 -41.30 -30.77
C ILE A 865 1.11 -40.13 -31.74
N GLY A 866 1.67 -38.96 -31.44
CA GLY A 866 1.42 -37.71 -32.16
C GLY A 866 2.69 -36.90 -32.39
N ARG A 867 2.70 -36.09 -33.45
CA ARG A 867 3.81 -35.15 -33.77
C ARG A 867 3.27 -33.92 -34.50
N VAL A 868 3.77 -32.77 -34.11
CA VAL A 868 3.59 -31.51 -34.83
C VAL A 868 4.90 -30.73 -34.89
N GLU A 869 5.10 -29.97 -35.97
CA GLU A 869 6.20 -29.02 -36.13
C GLU A 869 5.65 -27.61 -36.31
N TRP A 870 6.30 -26.63 -35.69
CA TRP A 870 5.86 -25.25 -35.78
C TRP A 870 6.19 -24.68 -37.15
N GLY A 871 5.20 -24.10 -37.83
CA GLY A 871 5.43 -23.40 -39.09
C GLY A 871 6.28 -22.15 -38.88
N SER A 872 7.09 -21.77 -39.87
CA SER A 872 7.94 -20.56 -39.82
C SER A 872 7.16 -19.26 -39.55
N LYS A 873 5.86 -19.25 -39.86
CA LYS A 873 4.95 -18.12 -39.63
C LYS A 873 4.47 -17.99 -38.18
N ALA A 874 4.66 -19.02 -37.34
CA ALA A 874 4.22 -19.02 -35.94
C ALA A 874 5.06 -18.10 -35.04
N GLY A 875 6.32 -17.80 -35.42
CA GLY A 875 7.26 -17.07 -34.56
C GLY A 875 7.89 -17.96 -33.49
N ALA A 876 8.64 -17.33 -32.57
CA ALA A 876 9.22 -18.03 -31.43
C ALA A 876 8.12 -18.41 -30.42
N ILE A 877 8.21 -19.62 -29.86
CA ILE A 877 7.29 -20.09 -28.82
C ILE A 877 7.72 -19.52 -27.47
N GLN A 878 6.76 -18.97 -26.73
CA GLN A 878 7.01 -18.31 -25.44
C GLN A 878 6.52 -19.14 -24.25
N GLY A 879 5.40 -19.86 -24.40
CA GLY A 879 4.79 -20.62 -23.33
C GLY A 879 3.95 -21.78 -23.85
N VAL A 880 3.65 -22.70 -22.95
CA VAL A 880 2.87 -23.90 -23.25
C VAL A 880 2.09 -24.34 -22.01
N GLN A 881 0.86 -24.79 -22.22
CA GLN A 881 0.03 -25.35 -21.16
C GLN A 881 -0.99 -26.33 -21.75
N ILE A 882 -1.32 -27.39 -21.02
CA ILE A 882 -2.50 -28.21 -21.30
C ILE A 882 -3.70 -27.56 -20.61
N VAL A 883 -4.70 -27.19 -21.40
CA VAL A 883 -5.91 -26.52 -20.93
C VAL A 883 -7.03 -27.54 -20.81
N ASP A 884 -7.64 -27.59 -19.63
CA ASP A 884 -8.84 -28.36 -19.27
C ASP A 884 -10.09 -27.47 -19.32
N ARG A 885 -11.12 -27.95 -20.01
CA ARG A 885 -12.46 -27.37 -19.99
C ARG A 885 -13.50 -28.47 -20.18
N LEU A 886 -14.47 -28.51 -19.27
CA LEU A 886 -15.58 -29.49 -19.29
C LEU A 886 -15.10 -30.96 -19.34
N GLY A 887 -13.88 -31.26 -18.87
CA GLY A 887 -13.28 -32.59 -18.92
C GLY A 887 -12.62 -32.95 -20.25
N SER A 888 -12.61 -32.02 -21.21
CA SER A 888 -11.81 -32.10 -22.43
C SER A 888 -10.49 -31.34 -22.25
N HIS A 889 -9.43 -31.85 -22.86
CA HIS A 889 -8.06 -31.33 -22.75
C HIS A 889 -7.47 -31.01 -24.12
N ALA A 890 -6.84 -29.84 -24.26
CA ALA A 890 -6.13 -29.44 -25.47
C ALA A 890 -4.75 -28.85 -25.14
N LEU A 891 -3.80 -29.01 -26.05
CA LEU A 891 -2.49 -28.38 -25.94
C LEU A 891 -2.54 -26.96 -26.50
N VAL A 892 -2.23 -25.97 -25.65
CA VAL A 892 -2.15 -24.57 -26.05
C VAL A 892 -0.71 -24.09 -26.02
N VAL A 893 -0.27 -23.45 -27.11
CA VAL A 893 1.09 -22.97 -27.30
C VAL A 893 1.05 -21.48 -27.63
N THR A 894 1.68 -20.64 -26.81
CA THR A 894 1.74 -19.18 -27.02
C THR A 894 2.99 -18.78 -27.78
N THR A 895 2.85 -17.77 -28.63
CA THR A 895 3.91 -17.32 -29.53
C THR A 895 4.25 -15.85 -29.30
N SER A 896 5.47 -15.48 -29.67
CA SER A 896 5.98 -14.09 -29.74
C SER A 896 5.19 -13.15 -30.66
N ARG A 897 4.24 -13.67 -31.43
CA ARG A 897 3.30 -12.88 -32.25
C ARG A 897 1.96 -12.64 -31.56
N HIS A 898 1.86 -12.95 -30.27
CA HIS A 898 0.64 -12.88 -29.46
C HIS A 898 -0.49 -13.78 -30.00
N ASP A 899 -0.11 -14.94 -30.57
CA ASP A 899 -1.04 -15.98 -30.98
C ASP A 899 -0.94 -17.17 -30.03
N ALA A 900 -2.10 -17.73 -29.66
CA ALA A 900 -2.23 -19.03 -29.01
C ALA A 900 -2.66 -20.08 -30.04
N LEU A 901 -1.78 -21.06 -30.29
CA LEU A 901 -2.04 -22.19 -31.18
C LEU A 901 -2.60 -23.35 -30.37
N VAL A 902 -3.73 -23.89 -30.81
CA VAL A 902 -4.47 -24.96 -30.11
C VAL A 902 -4.35 -26.26 -30.90
N TYR A 903 -3.96 -27.34 -30.22
CA TYR A 903 -3.81 -28.68 -30.79
C TYR A 903 -4.56 -29.73 -29.99
N SER A 904 -5.07 -30.76 -30.68
CA SER A 904 -5.73 -31.89 -30.05
C SER A 904 -4.75 -32.79 -29.30
N LEU A 905 -5.23 -33.50 -28.30
CA LEU A 905 -4.45 -34.49 -27.56
C LEU A 905 -5.11 -35.88 -27.67
N PRO A 906 -4.32 -36.96 -27.82
CA PRO A 906 -2.86 -37.02 -27.96
C PRO A 906 -2.34 -36.93 -29.41
N GLN A 907 -3.21 -36.77 -30.42
CA GLN A 907 -2.81 -36.83 -31.85
C GLN A 907 -2.06 -35.58 -32.35
N LEU A 908 -2.17 -34.44 -31.66
CA LEU A 908 -1.57 -33.15 -32.03
C LEU A 908 -2.08 -32.60 -33.37
N GLU A 909 -3.37 -32.77 -33.65
CA GLU A 909 -4.04 -32.15 -34.80
C GLU A 909 -4.30 -30.67 -34.53
N TYR A 910 -4.08 -29.81 -35.52
CA TYR A 910 -4.36 -28.39 -35.38
C TYR A 910 -5.87 -28.13 -35.25
N ILE A 911 -6.27 -27.39 -34.22
CA ILE A 911 -7.66 -27.00 -33.98
C ILE A 911 -7.89 -25.55 -34.40
N ALA A 912 -7.19 -24.61 -33.77
CA ALA A 912 -7.44 -23.18 -33.94
C ALA A 912 -6.19 -22.32 -33.65
N THR A 913 -6.23 -21.07 -34.13
CA THR A 913 -5.32 -20.00 -33.73
C THR A 913 -6.14 -18.88 -33.11
N VAL A 914 -5.87 -18.60 -31.84
CA VAL A 914 -6.58 -17.60 -31.04
C VAL A 914 -5.67 -16.39 -30.89
N LYS A 915 -6.18 -15.21 -31.26
CA LYS A 915 -5.45 -13.95 -31.08
C LYS A 915 -5.53 -13.55 -29.61
N LEU A 916 -4.39 -13.43 -28.94
CA LEU A 916 -4.33 -12.89 -27.59
C LEU A 916 -4.43 -11.35 -27.65
N PRO A 917 -4.93 -10.69 -26.60
CA PRO A 917 -4.94 -9.23 -26.52
C PRO A 917 -3.55 -8.65 -26.80
N LEU A 918 -3.48 -7.55 -27.54
CA LEU A 918 -2.23 -6.83 -27.82
C LEU A 918 -1.67 -6.26 -26.52
N VAL A 919 -0.79 -7.02 -25.88
CA VAL A 919 0.00 -6.57 -24.73
C VAL A 919 1.44 -6.50 -25.22
N SER A 920 2.16 -5.42 -24.91
CA SER A 920 3.59 -5.28 -25.19
C SER A 920 4.40 -6.21 -24.25
N SER A 921 4.13 -7.52 -24.32
CA SER A 921 4.58 -8.50 -23.34
C SER A 921 5.81 -9.28 -23.76
N SER A 922 6.75 -9.41 -22.84
CA SER A 922 7.93 -10.27 -22.94
C SER A 922 7.60 -11.75 -22.70
N SER A 923 6.71 -12.04 -21.74
CA SER A 923 6.26 -13.39 -21.37
C SER A 923 4.76 -13.44 -21.01
N VAL A 924 4.11 -14.57 -21.30
CA VAL A 924 2.72 -14.87 -20.93
C VAL A 924 2.71 -16.18 -20.16
N THR A 925 2.13 -16.17 -18.96
CA THR A 925 1.93 -17.41 -18.18
C THR A 925 0.47 -17.84 -18.26
N LEU A 926 0.25 -19.14 -18.49
CA LEU A 926 -1.07 -19.76 -18.65
C LEU A 926 -1.32 -20.74 -17.50
N ASP A 927 -2.55 -20.79 -17.02
CA ASP A 927 -3.02 -21.82 -16.11
C ASP A 927 -3.73 -22.97 -16.86
N GLU A 928 -3.99 -24.06 -16.14
CA GLU A 928 -4.68 -25.25 -16.68
C GLU A 928 -6.14 -25.01 -17.08
N THR A 929 -6.74 -23.88 -16.74
CA THR A 929 -8.14 -23.56 -17.09
C THR A 929 -8.25 -22.57 -18.25
N GLY A 930 -7.12 -22.15 -18.81
CA GLY A 930 -7.04 -21.14 -19.87
C GLY A 930 -7.05 -19.70 -19.36
N GLY A 931 -6.90 -19.45 -18.06
CA GLY A 931 -6.55 -18.12 -17.54
C GLY A 931 -5.10 -17.79 -17.85
N PHE A 932 -4.79 -16.52 -18.13
CA PHE A 932 -3.41 -16.08 -18.38
C PHE A 932 -3.12 -14.73 -17.76
N ILE A 933 -1.83 -14.47 -17.51
CA ILE A 933 -1.34 -13.13 -17.18
C ILE A 933 -0.19 -12.76 -18.13
N ALA A 934 -0.26 -11.54 -18.64
CA ALA A 934 0.73 -10.98 -19.56
C ALA A 934 1.36 -9.71 -18.94
N TRP A 935 2.69 -9.63 -18.99
CA TRP A 935 3.47 -8.60 -18.29
C TRP A 935 3.99 -7.54 -19.25
N THR A 936 3.86 -6.26 -18.90
CA THR A 936 4.40 -5.14 -19.70
C THR A 936 5.51 -4.43 -18.95
N HIS A 937 6.70 -4.38 -19.54
CA HIS A 937 7.88 -3.75 -18.95
C HIS A 937 7.95 -2.27 -19.33
N HIS A 938 8.39 -1.46 -18.37
CA HIS A 938 8.71 -0.07 -18.59
C HIS A 938 9.99 0.07 -19.44
N PRO A 939 9.98 0.87 -20.53
CA PRO A 939 11.08 0.89 -21.50
C PRO A 939 12.46 1.23 -20.94
N SER A 940 12.55 2.13 -19.95
CA SER A 940 13.83 2.60 -19.40
C SER A 940 14.31 1.81 -18.18
N SER A 941 13.39 1.39 -17.31
CA SER A 941 13.73 0.75 -16.03
C SER A 941 13.71 -0.78 -16.11
N GLY A 942 13.06 -1.35 -17.14
CA GLY A 942 12.83 -2.78 -17.31
C GLY A 942 11.90 -3.39 -16.24
N THR A 943 11.33 -2.59 -15.34
CA THR A 943 10.39 -3.03 -14.30
C THR A 943 9.01 -3.20 -14.90
N ILE A 944 8.23 -4.17 -14.42
CA ILE A 944 6.83 -4.30 -14.84
C ILE A 944 6.02 -3.11 -14.32
N HIS A 945 5.29 -2.44 -15.21
CA HIS A 945 4.40 -1.32 -14.85
C HIS A 945 2.92 -1.60 -15.15
N GLN A 946 2.63 -2.70 -15.87
CA GLN A 946 1.27 -3.11 -16.17
C GLN A 946 1.21 -4.63 -16.33
N ALA A 947 0.15 -5.25 -15.79
CA ALA A 947 -0.15 -6.66 -15.94
C ALA A 947 -1.58 -6.83 -16.45
N THR A 948 -1.75 -7.64 -17.50
CA THR A 948 -3.08 -7.93 -18.05
C THR A 948 -3.47 -9.36 -17.68
N TYR A 949 -4.47 -9.49 -16.81
CA TYR A 949 -5.10 -10.75 -16.50
C TYR A 949 -6.22 -11.02 -17.51
N GLY A 950 -6.19 -12.18 -18.14
CA GLY A 950 -7.08 -12.55 -19.23
C GLY A 950 -7.46 -14.02 -19.19
N THR A 951 -8.31 -14.42 -20.14
CA THR A 951 -8.70 -15.83 -20.32
C THR A 951 -8.86 -16.16 -21.79
N LEU A 952 -8.65 -17.43 -22.15
CA LEU A 952 -8.96 -18.02 -23.45
C LEU A 952 -10.46 -18.30 -23.62
N PHE A 953 -11.24 -18.18 -22.53
CA PHE A 953 -12.67 -18.49 -22.48
C PHE A 953 -13.45 -17.35 -21.80
N ASP A 954 -13.54 -16.23 -22.49
CA ASP A 954 -14.21 -15.01 -22.03
C ASP A 954 -15.73 -15.12 -22.22
N ILE A 955 -16.36 -15.92 -21.37
CA ILE A 955 -17.80 -16.17 -21.37
C ILE A 955 -18.29 -16.09 -19.92
N ARG A 956 -19.23 -15.19 -19.65
CA ARG A 956 -19.82 -14.95 -18.31
C ARG A 956 -18.76 -14.70 -17.22
N ARG A 957 -17.71 -13.95 -17.57
CA ARG A 957 -16.64 -13.54 -16.65
C ARG A 957 -16.98 -12.19 -16.04
N VAL A 958 -16.87 -12.06 -14.71
CA VAL A 958 -17.17 -10.81 -13.99
C VAL A 958 -15.88 -10.28 -13.39
N TYR A 959 -15.28 -9.33 -14.09
CA TYR A 959 -14.04 -8.66 -13.70
C TYR A 959 -14.13 -7.14 -13.92
N ASP A 960 -15.36 -6.62 -13.99
CA ASP A 960 -15.62 -5.20 -14.18
C ASP A 960 -15.14 -4.38 -12.98
N GLU A 961 -14.85 -3.11 -13.23
CA GLU A 961 -14.56 -2.17 -12.15
C GLU A 961 -15.82 -1.93 -11.28
N PRO A 962 -15.69 -1.95 -9.95
CA PRO A 962 -16.84 -1.76 -9.07
C PRO A 962 -17.35 -0.31 -9.11
N ASP A 963 -18.65 -0.15 -8.85
CA ASP A 963 -19.25 1.14 -8.53
C ASP A 963 -18.97 1.49 -7.07
N ILE A 964 -18.53 2.72 -6.82
CA ILE A 964 -18.10 3.15 -5.49
C ILE A 964 -19.08 4.16 -4.91
N ASP A 965 -19.43 3.99 -3.64
CA ASP A 965 -20.17 4.97 -2.88
C ASP A 965 -19.30 5.57 -1.77
N PHE A 966 -18.70 6.74 -2.04
CA PHE A 966 -17.92 7.49 -1.06
C PHE A 966 -18.81 8.23 -0.04
N LEU A 967 -20.10 8.50 -0.33
CA LEU A 967 -20.98 9.26 0.56
C LEU A 967 -21.24 8.55 1.89
N ILE A 968 -21.21 7.21 1.90
CA ILE A 968 -21.44 6.40 3.09
C ILE A 968 -20.48 6.76 4.22
N THR A 969 -19.23 7.11 3.86
CA THR A 969 -18.19 7.49 4.81
C THR A 969 -17.91 8.99 4.80
N LYS A 970 -18.83 9.83 4.32
CA LYS A 970 -18.61 11.28 4.23
C LYS A 970 -18.06 11.84 5.55
N PRO A 971 -16.96 12.61 5.53
CA PRO A 971 -16.28 13.03 6.73
C PRO A 971 -17.14 14.03 7.52
N VAL A 972 -17.18 13.84 8.84
CA VAL A 972 -17.73 14.83 9.77
C VAL A 972 -16.55 15.58 10.37
N VAL A 973 -16.28 16.77 9.84
CA VAL A 973 -15.13 17.57 10.24
C VAL A 973 -15.24 17.95 11.73
N PRO A 974 -14.23 17.63 12.57
CA PRO A 974 -14.21 18.05 13.97
C PRO A 974 -14.19 19.58 14.10
N ALA A 975 -14.66 20.11 15.23
CA ALA A 975 -14.62 21.55 15.49
C ALA A 975 -13.20 22.12 15.36
N ALA A 976 -13.10 23.36 14.86
CA ALA A 976 -11.82 24.04 14.70
C ALA A 976 -11.11 24.17 16.07
N PRO A 977 -9.80 23.85 16.15
CA PRO A 977 -9.00 24.10 17.34
C PRO A 977 -9.08 25.56 17.76
N GLN A 978 -9.37 25.81 19.04
CA GLN A 978 -9.49 27.16 19.57
C GLN A 978 -8.11 27.76 19.90
N PRO A 979 -7.98 29.10 19.83
CA PRO A 979 -6.81 29.81 20.33
C PRO A 979 -6.51 29.43 21.79
N VAL A 980 -5.23 29.25 22.10
CA VAL A 980 -4.74 28.94 23.45
C VAL A 980 -3.80 30.04 23.92
N SER A 981 -3.65 30.18 25.23
CA SER A 981 -2.69 31.11 25.83
C SER A 981 -1.28 30.50 25.81
N ALA A 982 -0.26 31.34 25.56
CA ALA A 982 1.13 30.92 25.65
C ALA A 982 1.54 30.58 27.10
N GLY A 983 0.99 31.29 28.08
CA GLY A 983 1.22 31.09 29.52
C GLY A 983 0.01 30.53 30.28
N PRO A 984 0.19 30.07 31.53
CA PRO A 984 -0.88 29.53 32.37
C PRO A 984 -2.02 30.53 32.60
N ALA A 985 -3.24 30.02 32.86
CA ALA A 985 -4.46 30.82 32.96
C ALA A 985 -4.41 31.94 34.03
N SER A 986 -3.56 31.82 35.04
CA SER A 986 -3.31 32.85 36.07
C SER A 986 -2.70 34.14 35.50
N MET A 987 -2.06 34.08 34.34
CA MET A 987 -1.46 35.23 33.66
C MET A 987 -2.47 36.16 32.99
N LEU A 988 -3.73 35.71 32.80
CA LEU A 988 -4.82 36.53 32.24
C LEU A 988 -5.15 37.76 33.11
N GLN A 989 -4.70 37.81 34.36
CA GLN A 989 -4.89 38.95 35.27
C GLN A 989 -3.72 39.96 35.29
N LEU A 990 -2.56 39.64 34.69
CA LEU A 990 -1.31 40.40 34.83
C LEU A 990 -0.73 40.89 33.49
N GLY A 991 -1.61 41.27 32.55
CA GLY A 991 -1.23 42.10 31.41
C GLY A 991 -0.74 41.34 30.17
N SER A 992 -1.42 40.28 29.75
CA SER A 992 -1.36 39.82 28.35
C SER A 992 -2.39 40.61 27.52
N TRP A 993 -1.93 41.30 26.50
CA TRP A 993 -2.64 42.30 25.68
C TRP A 993 -3.10 41.67 24.35
N LEU A 994 -3.40 40.36 24.39
CA LEU A 994 -4.23 39.72 23.40
C LEU A 994 -5.66 39.66 23.98
N PRO A 995 -6.62 40.48 23.50
CA PRO A 995 -8.01 40.09 23.68
C PRO A 995 -8.15 38.74 22.99
N PHE A 996 -8.53 37.69 23.73
CA PHE A 996 -8.98 36.44 23.14
C PHE A 996 -10.30 36.74 22.40
N ASN A 997 -10.18 37.36 21.23
CA ASN A 997 -11.28 37.53 20.31
C ASN A 997 -11.77 36.13 19.96
N GLN A 998 -13.08 35.93 20.01
CA GLN A 998 -13.72 34.68 19.59
C GLN A 998 -13.16 34.28 18.23
N SER A 999 -12.73 33.02 18.09
CA SER A 999 -12.21 32.51 16.82
C SER A 999 -13.20 32.80 15.69
N THR A 1000 -12.72 33.38 14.59
CA THR A 1000 -13.56 33.68 13.43
C THR A 1000 -14.06 32.36 12.85
N SER A 1001 -15.37 32.19 12.73
CA SER A 1001 -15.94 30.97 12.16
C SER A 1001 -15.60 30.85 10.67
N GLY A 1002 -15.48 29.62 10.17
CA GLY A 1002 -15.21 29.38 8.75
C GLY A 1002 -16.23 30.02 7.81
N ALA A 1003 -17.50 30.08 8.22
CA ALA A 1003 -18.54 30.79 7.47
C ALA A 1003 -18.28 32.30 7.33
N LYS A 1004 -17.77 32.96 8.38
CA LYS A 1004 -17.39 34.38 8.32
C LYS A 1004 -16.19 34.60 7.41
N ILE A 1005 -15.20 33.70 7.43
CA ILE A 1005 -14.07 33.73 6.50
C ILE A 1005 -14.58 33.55 5.06
N ASP A 1006 -15.47 32.60 4.84
CA ASP A 1006 -16.07 32.36 3.53
C ASP A 1006 -16.88 33.56 3.00
N GLU A 1007 -17.59 34.29 3.86
CA GLU A 1007 -18.26 35.55 3.51
C GLU A 1007 -17.27 36.66 3.17
N LEU A 1008 -16.19 36.80 3.96
CA LEU A 1008 -15.11 37.76 3.74
C LEU A 1008 -14.42 37.54 2.39
N LEU A 1009 -14.11 36.28 2.08
CA LEU A 1009 -13.43 35.90 0.85
C LEU A 1009 -14.38 35.90 -0.35
N GLY A 1010 -15.61 35.39 -0.23
CA GLY A 1010 -16.58 35.36 -1.32
C GLY A 1010 -17.14 36.74 -1.69
N GLY A 1011 -17.10 37.69 -0.75
CA GLY A 1011 -17.65 39.03 -0.91
C GLY A 1011 -19.18 39.09 -0.76
N PRO A 1012 -19.76 40.30 -0.79
CA PRO A 1012 -21.18 40.50 -0.45
C PRO A 1012 -22.18 39.87 -1.42
N ASN A 1013 -21.73 39.52 -2.64
CA ASN A 1013 -22.57 38.94 -3.70
C ASN A 1013 -22.29 37.45 -3.93
N ARG A 1014 -21.72 36.74 -2.95
CA ARG A 1014 -21.38 35.30 -3.05
C ARG A 1014 -22.63 34.45 -3.36
N PRO A 1015 -22.71 33.76 -4.50
CA PRO A 1015 -23.90 32.99 -4.89
C PRO A 1015 -23.88 31.60 -4.23
N ILE A 1016 -24.56 31.43 -3.10
CA ILE A 1016 -24.61 30.14 -2.40
C ILE A 1016 -25.52 29.15 -3.18
N PRO A 1017 -25.03 27.98 -3.61
CA PRO A 1017 -25.84 26.97 -4.28
C PRO A 1017 -26.96 26.47 -3.36
N GLN A 1018 -28.19 26.36 -3.88
CA GLN A 1018 -29.26 25.68 -3.16
C GLN A 1018 -29.04 24.17 -3.24
N PRO A 1019 -29.22 23.41 -2.14
CA PRO A 1019 -29.09 21.97 -2.18
C PRO A 1019 -30.16 21.39 -3.14
N GLU A 1020 -29.72 20.80 -4.25
CA GLU A 1020 -30.61 20.09 -5.16
C GLU A 1020 -31.28 18.94 -4.42
N ARG A 1021 -32.60 18.98 -4.31
CA ARG A 1021 -33.39 17.81 -3.88
C ARG A 1021 -33.32 16.77 -5.00
N GLN A 1022 -32.30 15.90 -4.97
CA GLN A 1022 -32.26 14.74 -5.86
C GLN A 1022 -33.47 13.82 -5.54
N GLN A 1023 -34.52 13.93 -6.35
CA GLN A 1023 -35.56 12.91 -6.43
C GLN A 1023 -34.92 11.66 -7.06
N ARG A 1024 -34.53 10.70 -6.22
CA ARG A 1024 -34.19 9.36 -6.70
C ARG A 1024 -35.46 8.72 -7.27
N ASN A 1025 -35.49 8.49 -8.58
CA ASN A 1025 -36.47 7.61 -9.21
C ASN A 1025 -36.19 6.16 -8.78
N PHE A 1026 -36.81 5.73 -7.68
CA PHE A 1026 -36.88 4.32 -7.31
C PHE A 1026 -38.01 3.63 -8.10
N PHE A 1027 -37.66 2.69 -8.97
CA PHE A 1027 -38.60 1.68 -9.43
C PHE A 1027 -38.68 0.55 -8.39
N GLY A 1028 -39.75 0.60 -7.57
CA GLY A 1028 -40.50 -0.56 -7.07
C GLY A 1028 -39.88 -1.48 -6.00
N GLY A 1029 -40.31 -1.30 -4.75
CA GLY A 1029 -40.24 -2.31 -3.68
C GLY A 1029 -40.59 -1.72 -2.32
N ALA A 1030 -41.77 -2.05 -1.80
CA ALA A 1030 -42.39 -1.43 -0.61
C ALA A 1030 -41.75 -1.85 0.73
N ASP A 1031 -41.77 -0.87 1.65
CA ASP A 1031 -41.82 -0.91 3.13
C ASP A 1031 -40.83 -1.79 3.92
N ILE A 1032 -39.94 -1.13 4.69
CA ILE A 1032 -39.96 -1.06 6.18
C ILE A 1032 -38.65 -0.41 6.69
N ALA A 1033 -38.81 0.57 7.58
CA ALA A 1033 -37.84 1.12 8.55
C ALA A 1033 -36.73 2.08 8.06
N SER A 1034 -37.09 3.36 7.93
CA SER A 1034 -36.17 4.50 8.07
C SER A 1034 -36.32 5.14 9.45
N GLY A 1035 -35.22 5.32 10.21
CA GLY A 1035 -35.27 6.20 11.37
C GLY A 1035 -33.96 6.27 12.17
N ALA A 1036 -33.09 7.23 11.83
CA ALA A 1036 -32.19 7.90 12.80
C ALA A 1036 -31.35 9.03 12.16
N SER A 1037 -31.94 9.98 11.42
CA SER A 1037 -31.23 11.24 11.10
C SER A 1037 -32.15 12.42 10.77
N GLY A 1038 -33.45 12.30 11.05
CA GLY A 1038 -34.41 13.41 10.97
C GLY A 1038 -34.60 14.18 12.28
N VAL A 1039 -33.72 14.00 13.28
CA VAL A 1039 -33.97 14.42 14.68
C VAL A 1039 -33.21 15.68 15.13
N ALA A 1040 -32.17 16.11 14.41
CA ALA A 1040 -31.41 17.31 14.81
C ALA A 1040 -31.83 18.59 14.05
N ALA A 1041 -32.11 18.50 12.75
CA ALA A 1041 -32.58 19.65 11.95
C ALA A 1041 -34.05 20.02 12.23
N THR A 1042 -34.84 19.07 12.74
CA THR A 1042 -36.21 19.31 13.23
C THR A 1042 -36.26 19.95 14.61
N ALA A 1043 -35.17 19.96 15.40
CA ALA A 1043 -35.16 20.51 16.77
C ALA A 1043 -34.97 22.04 16.82
N ALA A 1044 -34.28 22.63 15.85
CA ALA A 1044 -34.10 24.09 15.78
C ALA A 1044 -35.26 24.80 15.06
N ALA A 1045 -35.83 24.19 14.01
CA ALA A 1045 -37.03 24.71 13.33
C ALA A 1045 -38.33 24.48 14.13
N THR A 1046 -38.31 23.62 15.15
CA THR A 1046 -39.44 23.46 16.08
C THR A 1046 -39.50 24.57 17.13
N GLN A 1047 -38.41 25.16 17.63
CA GLN A 1047 -38.54 26.14 18.73
C GLN A 1047 -39.26 27.45 18.33
N THR A 1048 -39.07 27.94 17.10
CA THR A 1048 -39.73 29.17 16.62
C THR A 1048 -41.14 28.93 16.08
N ASN A 1049 -41.43 27.75 15.52
CA ASN A 1049 -42.79 27.34 15.14
C ASN A 1049 -43.64 26.87 16.34
N ILE A 1050 -43.02 26.46 17.46
CA ILE A 1050 -43.70 26.05 18.68
C ILE A 1050 -44.23 27.28 19.45
N TYR A 1051 -43.53 28.41 19.54
CA TYR A 1051 -44.06 29.60 20.25
C TYR A 1051 -45.30 30.21 19.55
N ASN A 1052 -45.32 30.24 18.22
CA ASN A 1052 -46.46 30.75 17.46
C ASN A 1052 -47.60 29.73 17.32
N ARG A 1053 -47.31 28.42 17.36
CA ARG A 1053 -48.36 27.38 17.47
C ARG A 1053 -48.85 27.16 18.89
N ILE A 1054 -48.08 27.45 19.94
CA ILE A 1054 -48.55 27.37 21.34
C ILE A 1054 -49.57 28.48 21.62
N SER A 1055 -49.36 29.69 21.11
CA SER A 1055 -50.31 30.81 21.27
C SER A 1055 -51.59 30.64 20.44
N SER A 1056 -51.51 30.08 19.22
CA SER A 1056 -52.70 29.74 18.44
C SER A 1056 -53.42 28.49 18.96
N ALA A 1057 -52.69 27.46 19.41
CA ALA A 1057 -53.25 26.23 19.97
C ALA A 1057 -53.75 26.39 21.43
N LEU A 1058 -53.35 27.43 22.17
CA LEU A 1058 -53.93 27.76 23.48
C LEU A 1058 -55.32 28.40 23.35
N ASN A 1059 -55.55 29.24 22.32
CA ASN A 1059 -56.87 29.80 22.03
C ASN A 1059 -57.83 28.76 21.42
N GLU A 1060 -57.35 27.85 20.57
CA GLU A 1060 -58.17 26.73 20.08
C GLU A 1060 -58.41 25.63 21.14
N ARG A 1061 -57.48 25.42 22.10
CA ARG A 1061 -57.70 24.51 23.24
C ARG A 1061 -58.75 25.01 24.24
N GLY A 1062 -58.98 26.31 24.36
CA GLY A 1062 -60.03 26.86 25.24
C GLY A 1062 -61.46 26.50 24.78
N GLN A 1063 -61.70 26.45 23.46
CA GLN A 1063 -63.00 26.04 22.91
C GLN A 1063 -63.18 24.51 22.87
N VAL A 1064 -62.11 23.74 22.64
CA VAL A 1064 -62.17 22.27 22.58
C VAL A 1064 -62.25 21.63 23.97
N LEU A 1065 -61.76 22.29 25.03
CA LEU A 1065 -61.93 21.85 26.43
C LEU A 1065 -63.38 21.95 26.92
N SER A 1066 -64.17 22.92 26.43
CA SER A 1066 -65.60 23.03 26.75
C SER A 1066 -66.44 21.95 26.04
N ASP A 1067 -66.07 21.55 24.82
CA ASP A 1067 -66.74 20.46 24.08
C ASP A 1067 -66.35 19.06 24.58
N LEU A 1068 -65.14 18.90 25.15
CA LEU A 1068 -64.69 17.66 25.81
C LEU A 1068 -65.33 17.46 27.19
N GLU A 1069 -65.60 18.51 27.95
CA GLU A 1069 -66.30 18.42 29.25
C GLU A 1069 -67.77 17.96 29.09
N GLN A 1070 -68.46 18.40 28.03
CA GLN A 1070 -69.80 17.89 27.70
C GLN A 1070 -69.78 16.43 27.23
N ARG A 1071 -68.75 15.99 26.51
CA ARG A 1071 -68.61 14.59 26.05
C ARG A 1071 -68.16 13.64 27.17
N PHE A 1072 -67.38 14.11 28.15
CA PHE A 1072 -67.01 13.33 29.34
C PHE A 1072 -68.20 13.10 30.28
N ASN A 1073 -69.07 14.10 30.47
CA ASN A 1073 -70.32 13.92 31.23
C ASN A 1073 -71.27 12.91 30.56
N ALA A 1074 -71.37 12.91 29.23
CA ALA A 1074 -72.17 11.94 28.48
C ALA A 1074 -71.59 10.50 28.52
N LEU A 1075 -70.27 10.36 28.58
CA LEU A 1075 -69.58 9.06 28.66
C LEU A 1075 -69.61 8.48 30.09
N GLU A 1076 -69.56 9.34 31.11
CA GLU A 1076 -69.75 8.95 32.52
C GLU A 1076 -71.17 8.41 32.76
N GLU A 1077 -72.20 9.07 32.22
CA GLU A 1077 -73.59 8.63 32.31
C GLU A 1077 -73.84 7.31 31.54
N GLY A 1078 -73.20 7.11 30.38
CA GLY A 1078 -73.20 5.86 29.64
C GLY A 1078 -72.51 4.69 30.36
N SER A 1079 -71.39 4.96 31.05
CA SER A 1079 -70.67 3.94 31.83
C SER A 1079 -71.40 3.52 33.11
N LYS A 1080 -72.06 4.46 33.82
CA LYS A 1080 -72.92 4.16 34.98
C LYS A 1080 -74.11 3.26 34.60
N ASN A 1081 -74.71 3.49 33.43
CA ASN A 1081 -75.79 2.64 32.91
C ASN A 1081 -75.32 1.24 32.51
N MET A 1082 -74.15 1.11 31.87
CA MET A 1082 -73.56 -0.20 31.56
C MET A 1082 -73.16 -1.00 32.81
N VAL A 1083 -72.62 -0.35 33.86
CA VAL A 1083 -72.29 -1.01 35.13
C VAL A 1083 -73.56 -1.45 35.87
N ALA A 1084 -74.65 -0.67 35.82
CA ALA A 1084 -75.94 -1.10 36.37
C ALA A 1084 -76.53 -2.31 35.60
N GLN A 1085 -76.35 -2.35 34.28
CA GLN A 1085 -76.79 -3.46 33.42
C GLN A 1085 -75.95 -4.72 33.64
N ALA A 1086 -74.63 -4.57 33.82
CA ALA A 1086 -73.72 -5.66 34.17
C ALA A 1086 -74.01 -6.22 35.58
N LYS A 1087 -74.33 -5.36 36.57
CA LYS A 1087 -74.77 -5.82 37.90
C LYS A 1087 -76.10 -6.58 37.85
N ARG A 1088 -77.06 -6.16 37.00
CA ARG A 1088 -78.33 -6.89 36.78
C ARG A 1088 -78.12 -8.24 36.09
N LEU A 1089 -77.23 -8.30 35.09
CA LEU A 1089 -76.88 -9.56 34.41
C LEU A 1089 -76.10 -10.51 35.33
N ALA A 1090 -75.18 -9.98 36.15
CA ALA A 1090 -74.43 -10.75 37.14
C ALA A 1090 -75.38 -11.37 38.18
N THR A 1091 -76.34 -10.60 38.72
CA THR A 1091 -77.36 -11.09 39.68
C THR A 1091 -78.35 -12.08 39.05
N GLN A 1092 -78.69 -11.93 37.75
CA GLN A 1092 -79.48 -12.94 37.02
C GLN A 1092 -78.70 -14.24 36.76
N GLN A 1093 -77.38 -14.17 36.57
CA GLN A 1093 -76.54 -15.38 36.44
C GLN A 1093 -76.25 -16.04 37.78
N THR A 1094 -76.13 -15.28 38.88
CA THR A 1094 -76.00 -15.87 40.23
C THR A 1094 -77.30 -16.54 40.69
N ALA A 1095 -78.47 -16.04 40.25
CA ALA A 1095 -79.77 -16.69 40.49
C ALA A 1095 -80.00 -17.95 39.63
N LYS A 1096 -79.33 -18.10 38.48
CA LYS A 1096 -79.41 -19.29 37.61
C LYS A 1096 -78.37 -20.38 37.92
N SER A 1097 -77.31 -20.06 38.66
CA SER A 1097 -76.30 -21.03 39.13
C SER A 1097 -76.73 -21.84 40.38
N TRP A 1098 -77.94 -21.60 40.92
CA TRP A 1098 -78.44 -22.35 42.08
C TRP A 1098 -79.50 -23.43 41.74
N PHE A 1099 -79.90 -23.57 40.48
CA PHE A 1099 -80.78 -24.65 40.01
C PHE A 1099 -80.33 -25.22 38.66
N GLY A 1100 -79.74 -26.43 38.71
CA GLY A 1100 -79.31 -27.26 37.59
C GLY A 1100 -77.95 -27.93 37.88
N LEU A 1101 -77.73 -29.23 38.14
CA LEU A 1101 -78.48 -30.50 38.04
C LEU A 1101 -79.78 -30.51 37.24
#